data_AF-A0A1H9DFD7-F1
#
_entry.id   AF-A0A1H9DFD7-F1
#
_cell.length_a   1.000
_cell.length_b   1.000
_cell.length_c   1.000
_cell.angle_alpha   90.00
_cell.angle_beta   90.00
_cell.angle_gamma   90.00
#
_symmetry.space_group_name_H-M   'P 1'
#
loop_
_entity.id
_entity.type
_entity.pdbx_description
1 polymer ?
#
loop_
_entity_poly.entity_id
_entity_poly.type
_entity_poly.pdbx_seq_one_letter_code
_entity_poly.pdbx_strand_id
1 'polypeptide(L)'
;MQTASDYLDILNPEQRRAVEHGAGSATPGPLLVIAGAGSGKTNTLAHRVAHLIVKGADPRRILLMTFSRRAASEMSRRVERIAARVMGTSSGAVTDALSWAGTFHGIGARLLREHATQIGLDPAFTIHDREDSADLMNLVRHELGLSDAKSRFPTKGTCLAIYSRVVNAQGDLEAVLKDHFPWCAMWPEQLRTLFGAYVAAKQNQNVLDYDDLLLYWAGMMAEPAIAAEVSARFDHVLVDEYQDTNKLQSSVLLALRPGGQGLTVVGDDAQSIYSFRAATVRNILDFPQSFSPPADIVTLDRNYRSTQPILAAANAVIDLASERFTKNLWTERLSDAKPYLVTVRDEADQARYVVHKVLEAREGGMRLKNQAVLFRTSSHSGPLEIELTRRNIPFVKFGGLKFLDAAHIKDLLAILRWVENPRDRVAGFRVLQLLPGVGPASAGKVLDAMATGPDPVWALGEIPAPSRAAEGWAGLVEMFTRLSRREAGWPLELGYARLWYEPLMEAVYEDALIRQADILQLERIAAGYPSREKFLTELTLDPPDATSDQSGVPLLDEDYLILSTIHSAKGQEWKAVHVLNVVDGCIPSDLGTGSTHELEEERRLLYVAMTRARDELNVITPQRFFVTQQHKHGDRHLYAQRSRFIPRAMVPLFEDILWPPVTPAYIEGLSPAPVRMDITAQMRGMWSK
;
A
#
# COMPACT_ATOMS: atom_id res chain seq x y z
N MET A 1 -36.91 0.52 25.48
CA MET A 1 -36.63 -0.60 24.55
C MET A 1 -36.70 -0.03 23.14
N GLN A 2 -35.54 0.25 22.52
CA GLN A 2 -35.49 0.58 21.09
C GLN A 2 -35.87 -0.69 20.31
N THR A 3 -36.76 -0.58 19.33
CA THR A 3 -37.22 -1.72 18.53
C THR A 3 -36.10 -2.18 17.58
N ALA A 4 -36.15 -3.44 17.15
CA ALA A 4 -35.14 -4.06 16.28
C ALA A 4 -34.96 -3.41 14.88
N SER A 5 -35.71 -2.35 14.54
CA SER A 5 -35.59 -1.58 13.28
C SER A 5 -34.86 -0.24 13.44
N ASP A 6 -34.73 0.28 14.66
CA ASP A 6 -34.32 1.68 14.95
C ASP A 6 -32.86 1.98 14.53
N TYR A 7 -32.01 0.96 14.43
CA TYR A 7 -30.60 1.12 14.04
C TYR A 7 -30.37 1.19 12.53
N LEU A 8 -31.36 0.84 11.71
CA LEU A 8 -31.29 0.94 10.25
C LEU A 8 -31.84 2.26 9.72
N ASP A 9 -32.55 3.04 10.54
CA ASP A 9 -33.23 4.27 10.11
C ASP A 9 -32.26 5.38 9.69
N ILE A 10 -30.98 5.28 10.04
CA ILE A 10 -29.93 6.18 9.58
C ILE A 10 -29.46 5.90 8.15
N LEU A 11 -29.88 4.79 7.55
CA LEU A 11 -29.49 4.37 6.20
C LEU A 11 -30.50 4.89 5.17
N ASN A 12 -30.01 5.28 4.00
CA ASN A 12 -30.89 5.55 2.87
C ASN A 12 -31.52 4.24 2.32
N PRO A 13 -32.55 4.32 1.46
CA PRO A 13 -33.25 3.13 0.96
C PRO A 13 -32.35 2.08 0.30
N GLU A 14 -31.34 2.50 -0.45
CA GLU A 14 -30.43 1.66 -1.22
C GLU A 14 -29.41 0.99 -0.29
N GLN A 15 -28.88 1.73 0.68
CA GLN A 15 -28.04 1.19 1.74
C GLN A 15 -28.82 0.17 2.58
N ARG A 16 -30.07 0.47 2.94
CA ARG A 16 -30.96 -0.43 3.67
C ARG A 16 -31.23 -1.70 2.87
N ARG A 17 -31.52 -1.58 1.56
CA ARG A 17 -31.70 -2.72 0.65
C ARG A 17 -30.47 -3.62 0.61
N ALA A 18 -29.27 -3.05 0.54
CA ALA A 18 -28.02 -3.82 0.59
C ALA A 18 -27.81 -4.52 1.95
N VAL A 19 -28.20 -3.88 3.05
CA VAL A 19 -28.08 -4.44 4.41
C VAL A 19 -29.06 -5.59 4.65
N GLU A 20 -30.31 -5.43 4.24
CA GLU A 20 -31.39 -6.41 4.43
C GLU A 20 -31.34 -7.56 3.40
N HIS A 21 -30.54 -7.43 2.34
CA HIS A 21 -30.46 -8.42 1.25
C HIS A 21 -30.17 -9.84 1.75
N GLY A 22 -31.11 -10.75 1.50
CA GLY A 22 -31.02 -12.15 1.88
C GLY A 22 -31.12 -12.42 3.39
N ALA A 23 -31.38 -11.40 4.22
CA ALA A 23 -31.53 -11.57 5.66
C ALA A 23 -32.78 -12.43 5.97
N GLY A 24 -32.58 -13.56 6.66
CA GLY A 24 -33.65 -14.52 6.96
C GLY A 24 -33.91 -15.57 5.87
N SER A 25 -33.18 -15.54 4.75
CA SER A 25 -33.12 -16.65 3.80
C SER A 25 -32.08 -17.68 4.26
N ALA A 26 -32.40 -18.97 4.15
CA ALA A 26 -31.43 -20.04 4.39
C ALA A 26 -30.31 -20.09 3.33
N THR A 27 -30.60 -19.60 2.12
CA THR A 27 -29.66 -19.57 0.99
C THR A 27 -29.74 -18.20 0.29
N PRO A 28 -29.15 -17.15 0.87
CA PRO A 28 -29.14 -15.82 0.27
C PRO A 28 -28.32 -15.83 -1.02
N GLY A 29 -28.88 -15.30 -2.11
CA GLY A 29 -28.18 -15.18 -3.41
C GLY A 29 -27.03 -14.17 -3.38
N PRO A 30 -26.11 -14.22 -4.36
CA PRO A 30 -24.95 -13.34 -4.43
C PRO A 30 -25.37 -11.87 -4.58
N LEU A 31 -24.61 -10.98 -3.95
CA LEU A 31 -24.86 -9.54 -3.95
C LEU A 31 -23.62 -8.77 -4.40
N LEU A 32 -23.80 -7.87 -5.37
CA LEU A 32 -22.85 -6.82 -5.72
C LEU A 32 -23.39 -5.47 -5.25
N VAL A 33 -22.63 -4.80 -4.37
CA VAL A 33 -22.90 -3.41 -3.98
C VAL A 33 -21.91 -2.50 -4.69
N ILE A 34 -22.41 -1.78 -5.71
CA ILE A 34 -21.63 -0.80 -6.47
C ILE A 34 -21.73 0.54 -5.75
N ALA A 35 -20.68 0.96 -5.08
CA ALA A 35 -20.69 2.16 -4.27
C ALA A 35 -19.77 3.23 -4.86
N GLY A 36 -20.28 4.43 -5.13
CA GLY A 36 -19.43 5.56 -5.50
C GLY A 36 -18.49 6.03 -4.39
N ALA A 37 -17.53 6.89 -4.75
CA ALA A 37 -16.71 7.59 -3.77
C ALA A 37 -17.60 8.35 -2.77
N GLY A 38 -17.34 8.18 -1.48
CA GLY A 38 -18.07 8.88 -0.42
C GLY A 38 -19.54 8.47 -0.25
N SER A 39 -20.02 7.37 -0.84
CA SER A 39 -21.43 6.95 -0.74
C SER A 39 -21.78 6.10 0.49
N GLY A 40 -20.84 5.98 1.42
CA GLY A 40 -21.05 5.21 2.66
C GLY A 40 -20.78 3.71 2.51
N LYS A 41 -20.05 3.27 1.48
CA LYS A 41 -19.65 1.87 1.23
C LYS A 41 -19.29 1.07 2.49
N THR A 42 -18.29 1.55 3.24
CA THR A 42 -17.82 0.91 4.48
C THR A 42 -18.88 0.92 5.58
N ASN A 43 -19.73 1.95 5.63
CA ASN A 43 -20.84 2.03 6.57
C ASN A 43 -21.91 1.00 6.26
N THR A 44 -22.29 0.86 4.98
CA THR A 44 -23.25 -0.15 4.51
C THR A 44 -22.75 -1.56 4.81
N LEU A 45 -21.48 -1.85 4.53
CA LEU A 45 -20.90 -3.16 4.79
C LEU A 45 -20.88 -3.49 6.30
N ALA A 46 -20.49 -2.53 7.15
CA ALA A 46 -20.53 -2.71 8.60
C ALA A 46 -21.96 -2.94 9.13
N HIS A 47 -22.95 -2.18 8.63
CA HIS A 47 -24.35 -2.40 8.99
C HIS A 47 -24.85 -3.76 8.51
N ARG A 48 -24.41 -4.24 7.34
CA ARG A 48 -24.77 -5.56 6.82
C ARG A 48 -24.27 -6.67 7.73
N VAL A 49 -22.99 -6.65 8.10
CA VAL A 49 -22.43 -7.66 9.01
C VAL A 49 -23.15 -7.60 10.37
N ALA A 50 -23.35 -6.41 10.93
CA ALA A 50 -24.10 -6.26 12.18
C ALA A 50 -25.54 -6.79 12.06
N HIS A 51 -26.21 -6.53 10.94
CA HIS A 51 -27.57 -7.00 10.68
C HIS A 51 -27.64 -8.53 10.60
N LEU A 52 -26.69 -9.18 9.92
CA LEU A 52 -26.61 -10.64 9.87
C LEU A 52 -26.48 -11.25 11.28
N ILE A 53 -25.62 -10.67 12.12
CA ILE A 53 -25.41 -11.12 13.51
C ILE A 53 -26.68 -10.91 14.34
N VAL A 54 -27.31 -9.73 14.25
CA VAL A 54 -28.59 -9.43 14.93
C VAL A 54 -29.71 -10.38 14.48
N LYS A 55 -29.65 -10.88 13.24
CA LYS A 55 -30.59 -11.88 12.70
C LYS A 55 -30.20 -13.34 13.02
N GLY A 56 -29.16 -13.55 13.82
CA GLY A 56 -28.79 -14.86 14.37
C GLY A 56 -27.63 -15.56 13.65
N ALA A 57 -26.94 -14.91 12.71
CA ALA A 57 -25.72 -15.48 12.13
C ALA A 57 -24.60 -15.58 13.17
N ASP A 58 -23.88 -16.71 13.22
CA ASP A 58 -22.72 -16.86 14.09
C ASP A 58 -21.55 -16.01 13.55
N PRO A 59 -21.04 -15.02 14.31
CA PRO A 59 -19.91 -14.20 13.86
C PRO A 59 -18.66 -15.01 13.50
N ARG A 60 -18.47 -16.20 14.09
CA ARG A 60 -17.33 -17.09 13.78
C ARG A 60 -17.42 -17.72 12.39
N ARG A 61 -18.61 -17.72 11.78
CA ARG A 61 -18.91 -18.23 10.45
C ARG A 61 -19.04 -17.11 9.40
N ILE A 62 -18.62 -15.89 9.74
CA ILE A 62 -18.57 -14.75 8.81
C ILE A 62 -17.11 -14.50 8.40
N LEU A 63 -16.82 -14.61 7.11
CA LEU A 63 -15.54 -14.21 6.52
C LEU A 63 -15.65 -12.78 5.99
N LEU A 64 -14.86 -11.87 6.54
CA LEU A 64 -14.80 -10.46 6.12
C LEU A 64 -13.41 -10.13 5.55
N MET A 65 -13.34 -9.89 4.25
CA MET A 65 -12.11 -9.58 3.55
C MET A 65 -12.06 -8.10 3.14
N THR A 66 -10.91 -7.49 3.36
CA THR A 66 -10.66 -6.06 3.09
C THR A 66 -9.27 -5.88 2.48
N PHE A 67 -8.99 -4.69 1.91
CA PHE A 67 -7.70 -4.41 1.28
C PHE A 67 -6.53 -4.23 2.28
N SER A 68 -6.80 -3.75 3.50
CA SER A 68 -5.78 -3.53 4.54
C SER A 68 -6.26 -4.01 5.91
N ARG A 69 -5.34 -4.36 6.81
CA ARG A 69 -5.75 -4.83 8.14
C ARG A 69 -6.31 -3.69 8.99
N ARG A 70 -5.84 -2.46 8.79
CA ARG A 70 -6.46 -1.27 9.38
C ARG A 70 -7.93 -1.16 9.00
N ALA A 71 -8.27 -1.38 7.73
CA ALA A 71 -9.66 -1.41 7.28
C ALA A 71 -10.45 -2.55 7.93
N ALA A 72 -9.89 -3.77 8.02
CA ALA A 72 -10.52 -4.89 8.73
C ALA A 72 -10.80 -4.55 10.20
N SER A 73 -9.81 -4.05 10.94
CA SER A 73 -9.93 -3.70 12.36
C SER A 73 -10.94 -2.58 12.60
N GLU A 74 -10.91 -1.53 11.77
CA GLU A 74 -11.89 -0.46 11.83
C GLU A 74 -13.30 -0.97 11.54
N MET A 75 -13.45 -1.89 10.58
CA MET A 75 -14.73 -2.48 10.22
C MET A 75 -15.28 -3.36 11.35
N SER A 76 -14.46 -4.22 11.96
CA SER A 76 -14.88 -5.02 13.13
C SER A 76 -15.32 -4.14 14.30
N ARG A 77 -14.59 -3.05 14.61
CA ARG A 77 -15.00 -2.07 15.64
C ARG A 77 -16.29 -1.33 15.28
N ARG A 78 -16.54 -1.06 13.99
CA ARG A 78 -17.81 -0.47 13.52
C ARG A 78 -18.96 -1.45 13.71
N VAL A 79 -18.77 -2.71 13.33
CA VAL A 79 -19.76 -3.78 13.50
C VAL A 79 -20.12 -3.95 14.98
N GLU A 80 -19.13 -4.04 15.86
CA GLU A 80 -19.33 -4.12 17.32
C GLU A 80 -20.21 -2.97 17.83
N ARG A 81 -19.89 -1.73 17.46
CA ARG A 81 -20.65 -0.55 17.91
C ARG A 81 -22.11 -0.58 17.45
N ILE A 82 -22.37 -1.10 16.25
CA ILE A 82 -23.74 -1.22 15.72
C ILE A 82 -24.47 -2.37 16.43
N ALA A 83 -23.84 -3.54 16.53
CA ALA A 83 -24.39 -4.73 17.17
C ALA A 83 -24.70 -4.51 18.67
N ALA A 84 -23.80 -3.84 19.40
CA ALA A 84 -23.95 -3.55 20.82
C ALA A 84 -25.17 -2.67 21.13
N ARG A 85 -25.55 -1.76 20.22
CA ARG A 85 -26.76 -0.92 20.37
C ARG A 85 -28.04 -1.73 20.40
N VAL A 86 -28.05 -2.91 19.76
CA VAL A 86 -29.24 -3.75 19.61
C VAL A 86 -29.23 -4.92 20.59
N MET A 87 -28.09 -5.60 20.74
CA MET A 87 -27.99 -6.83 21.51
C MET A 87 -27.59 -6.62 22.98
N GLY A 88 -27.15 -5.41 23.38
CA GLY A 88 -26.71 -5.14 24.74
C GLY A 88 -25.50 -5.97 25.20
N THR A 89 -24.70 -6.47 24.25
CA THR A 89 -23.52 -7.31 24.51
C THR A 89 -22.41 -6.55 25.23
N SER A 90 -21.61 -7.26 26.03
CA SER A 90 -20.38 -6.71 26.62
C SER A 90 -19.42 -6.24 25.53
N SER A 91 -18.81 -5.07 25.73
CA SER A 91 -17.85 -4.48 24.81
C SER A 91 -16.74 -5.47 24.44
N GLY A 92 -16.61 -5.79 23.14
CA GLY A 92 -15.54 -6.61 22.57
C GLY A 92 -15.95 -8.02 22.16
N ALA A 93 -17.09 -8.54 22.65
CA ALA A 93 -17.49 -9.92 22.39
C ALA A 93 -17.75 -10.23 20.91
N VAL A 94 -18.26 -9.25 20.14
CA VAL A 94 -18.53 -9.43 18.71
C VAL A 94 -17.25 -9.37 17.89
N THR A 95 -16.33 -8.48 18.27
CA THR A 95 -15.02 -8.27 17.63
C THR A 95 -14.16 -9.50 17.81
N ASP A 96 -14.11 -10.06 19.01
CA ASP A 96 -13.38 -11.29 19.30
C ASP A 96 -13.99 -12.49 18.55
N ALA A 97 -15.31 -12.50 18.36
CA ALA A 97 -16.00 -13.54 17.61
C ALA A 97 -15.81 -13.41 16.09
N LEU A 98 -15.64 -12.20 15.55
CA LEU A 98 -15.29 -11.90 14.15
C LEU A 98 -13.81 -12.18 13.85
N SER A 99 -13.34 -13.36 14.24
CA SER A 99 -11.93 -13.76 14.11
C SER A 99 -11.46 -13.95 12.65
N TRP A 100 -12.40 -14.02 11.69
CA TRP A 100 -12.12 -14.16 10.25
C TRP A 100 -12.31 -12.83 9.51
N ALA A 101 -11.84 -11.74 10.10
CA ALA A 101 -11.75 -10.42 9.46
C ALA A 101 -10.28 -10.09 9.13
N GLY A 102 -9.96 -9.86 7.86
CA GLY A 102 -8.57 -9.62 7.45
C GLY A 102 -8.37 -9.26 5.98
N THR A 103 -7.13 -9.36 5.52
CA THR A 103 -6.77 -9.27 4.10
C THR A 103 -6.74 -10.66 3.47
N PHE A 104 -6.80 -10.75 2.14
CA PHE A 104 -6.66 -12.04 1.43
C PHE A 104 -5.41 -12.81 1.89
N HIS A 105 -4.25 -12.15 1.97
CA HIS A 105 -3.01 -12.79 2.41
C HIS A 105 -3.04 -13.23 3.88
N GLY A 106 -3.64 -12.43 4.77
CA GLY A 106 -3.76 -12.79 6.19
C GLY A 106 -4.68 -13.98 6.42
N ILE A 107 -5.81 -14.03 5.71
CA ILE A 107 -6.74 -15.17 5.74
C ILE A 107 -6.09 -16.39 5.09
N GLY A 108 -5.43 -16.22 3.94
CA GLY A 108 -4.70 -17.28 3.25
C GLY A 108 -3.62 -17.91 4.14
N ALA A 109 -2.75 -17.10 4.75
CA ALA A 109 -1.72 -17.59 5.67
C ALA A 109 -2.31 -18.39 6.84
N ARG A 110 -3.44 -17.96 7.40
CA ARG A 110 -4.13 -18.69 8.47
C ARG A 110 -4.68 -20.04 7.98
N LEU A 111 -5.41 -20.05 6.85
CA LEU A 111 -5.97 -21.27 6.28
C LEU A 111 -4.86 -22.26 5.89
N LEU A 112 -3.78 -21.77 5.30
CA LEU A 112 -2.64 -22.60 4.91
C LEU A 112 -1.97 -23.25 6.11
N ARG A 113 -1.84 -22.55 7.24
CA ARG A 113 -1.35 -23.17 8.49
C ARG A 113 -2.30 -24.22 9.04
N GLU A 114 -3.61 -23.94 9.05
CA GLU A 114 -4.62 -24.89 9.53
C GLU A 114 -4.67 -26.18 8.69
N HIS A 115 -4.37 -26.09 7.38
CA HIS A 115 -4.38 -27.22 6.44
C HIS A 115 -2.99 -27.70 6.01
N ALA A 116 -1.91 -27.20 6.61
CA ALA A 116 -0.54 -27.37 6.10
C ALA A 116 -0.17 -28.83 5.79
N THR A 117 -0.47 -29.73 6.73
CA THR A 117 -0.18 -31.16 6.60
C THR A 117 -0.95 -31.85 5.47
N GLN A 118 -2.17 -31.39 5.17
CA GLN A 118 -2.99 -31.93 4.08
C GLN A 118 -2.47 -31.53 2.70
N ILE A 119 -1.78 -30.39 2.61
CA ILE A 119 -1.29 -29.81 1.35
C ILE A 119 0.24 -29.92 1.19
N GLY A 120 0.89 -30.72 2.03
CA GLY A 120 2.34 -30.96 1.95
C GLY A 120 3.20 -29.77 2.36
N LEU A 121 2.66 -28.85 3.17
CA LEU A 121 3.40 -27.78 3.81
C LEU A 121 3.74 -28.13 5.25
N ASP A 122 4.87 -27.61 5.73
CA ASP A 122 5.19 -27.62 7.15
C ASP A 122 4.60 -26.35 7.79
N PRO A 123 3.78 -26.45 8.86
CA PRO A 123 3.09 -25.30 9.46
C PRO A 123 4.03 -24.20 9.97
N ALA A 124 5.32 -24.51 10.17
CA ALA A 124 6.36 -23.56 10.57
C ALA A 124 6.94 -22.75 9.39
N PHE A 125 6.29 -22.74 8.21
CA PHE A 125 6.76 -21.94 7.08
C PHE A 125 6.89 -20.45 7.44
N THR A 126 8.00 -19.84 7.00
CA THR A 126 8.19 -18.39 7.07
C THR A 126 7.68 -17.72 5.81
N ILE A 127 7.37 -16.43 5.93
CA ILE A 127 6.90 -15.62 4.81
C ILE A 127 7.97 -14.58 4.47
N HIS A 128 8.42 -14.58 3.22
CA HIS A 128 9.35 -13.59 2.69
C HIS A 128 8.65 -12.30 2.32
N ASP A 129 9.30 -11.17 2.61
CA ASP A 129 8.91 -9.89 2.05
C ASP A 129 9.38 -9.77 0.59
N ARG A 130 9.05 -8.65 -0.07
CA ARG A 130 9.40 -8.43 -1.48
C ARG A 130 10.91 -8.41 -1.74
N GLU A 131 11.71 -7.90 -0.80
CA GLU A 131 13.17 -7.85 -0.94
C GLU A 131 13.79 -9.21 -0.68
N ASP A 132 13.34 -9.94 0.35
CA ASP A 132 13.80 -11.30 0.65
C ASP A 132 13.51 -12.25 -0.52
N SER A 133 12.29 -12.20 -1.08
CA SER A 133 11.92 -12.94 -2.29
C SER A 133 12.80 -12.58 -3.48
N ALA A 134 13.17 -11.29 -3.62
CA ALA A 134 14.08 -10.87 -4.68
C ALA A 134 15.50 -11.39 -4.44
N ASP A 135 15.96 -11.47 -3.19
CA ASP A 135 17.26 -12.05 -2.86
C ASP A 135 17.31 -13.55 -3.12
N LEU A 136 16.26 -14.29 -2.75
CA LEU A 136 16.13 -15.71 -3.10
C LEU A 136 16.10 -15.91 -4.62
N MET A 137 15.31 -15.10 -5.34
CA MET A 137 15.30 -15.09 -6.81
C MET A 137 16.70 -14.82 -7.38
N ASN A 138 17.46 -13.91 -6.76
CA ASN A 138 18.82 -13.59 -7.20
C ASN A 138 19.79 -14.76 -6.98
N LEU A 139 19.69 -15.45 -5.85
CA LEU A 139 20.50 -16.62 -5.54
C LEU A 139 20.32 -17.70 -6.61
N VAL A 140 19.07 -18.06 -6.92
CA VAL A 140 18.76 -19.04 -7.97
C VAL A 140 19.22 -18.54 -9.35
N ARG A 141 19.07 -17.24 -9.63
CA ARG A 141 19.55 -16.62 -10.88
C ARG A 141 21.07 -16.77 -11.05
N HIS A 142 21.85 -16.66 -9.98
CA HIS A 142 23.29 -16.89 -10.00
C HIS A 142 23.64 -18.37 -10.16
N GLU A 143 22.95 -19.28 -9.46
CA GLU A 143 23.17 -20.73 -9.55
C GLU A 143 22.93 -21.27 -10.97
N LEU A 144 21.96 -20.70 -11.70
CA LEU A 144 21.69 -21.04 -13.09
C LEU A 144 22.64 -20.36 -14.10
N GLY A 145 23.60 -19.56 -13.66
CA GLY A 145 24.53 -18.83 -14.52
C GLY A 145 23.88 -17.70 -15.34
N LEU A 146 22.64 -17.29 -15.02
CA LEU A 146 21.92 -16.24 -15.72
C LEU A 146 22.44 -14.83 -15.37
N SER A 147 23.26 -14.72 -14.33
CA SER A 147 23.99 -13.50 -13.99
C SER A 147 25.10 -13.14 -14.95
N ASP A 148 25.72 -14.14 -15.56
CA ASP A 148 26.91 -14.00 -16.40
C ASP A 148 26.57 -14.17 -17.88
N ALA A 149 25.28 -14.04 -18.22
CA ALA A 149 24.80 -14.11 -19.59
C ALA A 149 25.47 -13.03 -20.46
N LYS A 150 25.84 -13.40 -21.70
CA LYS A 150 26.48 -12.51 -22.67
C LYS A 150 25.64 -11.27 -23.02
N SER A 151 24.32 -11.41 -22.89
CA SER A 151 23.34 -10.36 -23.13
C SER A 151 22.66 -9.99 -21.83
N ARG A 152 22.23 -8.73 -21.71
CA ARG A 152 21.60 -8.17 -20.50
C ARG A 152 20.35 -8.99 -20.10
N PHE A 153 20.50 -9.80 -19.06
CA PHE A 153 19.40 -10.51 -18.42
C PHE A 153 18.74 -9.62 -17.33
N PRO A 154 17.42 -9.74 -17.09
CA PRO A 154 16.73 -8.98 -16.05
C PRO A 154 17.34 -9.17 -14.64
N THR A 155 17.33 -8.08 -13.86
CA THR A 155 17.77 -8.09 -12.45
C THR A 155 16.74 -8.75 -11.54
N LYS A 156 17.14 -9.11 -10.32
CA LYS A 156 16.30 -9.78 -9.31
C LYS A 156 14.90 -9.17 -9.15
N GLY A 157 14.81 -7.84 -9.04
CA GLY A 157 13.55 -7.14 -8.85
C GLY A 157 12.64 -7.21 -10.07
N THR A 158 13.22 -7.21 -11.28
CA THR A 158 12.46 -7.39 -12.53
C THR A 158 11.98 -8.83 -12.66
N CYS A 159 12.83 -9.83 -12.40
CA CYS A 159 12.44 -11.24 -12.45
C CYS A 159 11.28 -11.53 -11.50
N LEU A 160 11.36 -11.05 -10.25
CA LEU A 160 10.28 -11.20 -9.27
C LEU A 160 9.00 -10.47 -9.72
N ALA A 161 9.11 -9.27 -10.30
CA ALA A 161 7.94 -8.54 -10.80
C ALA A 161 7.24 -9.27 -11.96
N ILE A 162 8.01 -9.90 -12.86
CA ILE A 162 7.46 -10.73 -13.94
C ILE A 162 6.75 -11.96 -13.34
N TYR A 163 7.43 -12.70 -12.46
CA TYR A 163 6.87 -13.88 -11.78
C TYR A 163 5.54 -13.54 -11.09
N SER A 164 5.55 -12.50 -10.25
CA SER A 164 4.37 -12.07 -9.49
C SER A 164 3.23 -11.66 -10.39
N ARG A 165 3.50 -10.96 -11.50
CA ARG A 165 2.45 -10.57 -12.45
C ARG A 165 1.85 -11.78 -13.16
N VAL A 166 2.67 -12.73 -13.61
CA VAL A 166 2.20 -13.99 -14.23
C VAL A 166 1.27 -14.75 -13.29
N VAL A 167 1.67 -14.89 -12.02
CA VAL A 167 0.89 -15.58 -10.99
C VAL A 167 -0.43 -14.86 -10.70
N ASN A 168 -0.39 -13.58 -10.33
CA ASN A 168 -1.57 -12.85 -9.88
C ASN A 168 -2.58 -12.57 -11.02
N ALA A 169 -2.09 -12.37 -12.25
CA ALA A 169 -2.93 -12.24 -13.42
C ALA A 169 -3.43 -13.59 -13.95
N GLN A 170 -2.92 -14.72 -13.45
CA GLN A 170 -3.06 -16.05 -14.08
C GLN A 170 -2.85 -15.97 -15.60
N GLY A 171 -1.78 -15.27 -15.98
CA GLY A 171 -1.46 -14.92 -17.36
C GLY A 171 -0.43 -15.87 -17.95
N ASP A 172 -0.38 -15.94 -19.27
CA ASP A 172 0.72 -16.60 -19.97
C ASP A 172 2.01 -15.76 -19.89
N LEU A 173 3.16 -16.42 -19.73
CA LEU A 173 4.46 -15.74 -19.56
C LEU A 173 4.81 -14.90 -20.78
N GLU A 174 4.64 -15.43 -21.99
CA GLU A 174 5.02 -14.71 -23.21
C GLU A 174 4.12 -13.48 -23.44
N ALA A 175 2.83 -13.61 -23.15
CA ALA A 175 1.90 -12.48 -23.18
C ALA A 175 2.29 -11.39 -22.16
N VAL A 176 2.57 -11.77 -20.91
CA VAL A 176 2.99 -10.81 -19.86
C VAL A 176 4.30 -10.11 -20.24
N LEU A 177 5.26 -10.83 -20.81
CA LEU A 177 6.50 -10.24 -21.30
C LEU A 177 6.23 -9.24 -22.41
N LYS A 178 5.41 -9.58 -23.39
CA LYS A 178 5.08 -8.69 -24.50
C LYS A 178 4.41 -7.39 -24.02
N ASP A 179 3.44 -7.50 -23.12
CA ASP A 179 2.57 -6.38 -22.77
C ASP A 179 3.19 -5.47 -21.68
N HIS A 180 4.02 -6.01 -20.79
CA HIS A 180 4.52 -5.27 -19.62
C HIS A 180 6.05 -5.22 -19.49
N PHE A 181 6.77 -6.17 -20.10
CA PHE A 181 8.22 -6.24 -20.03
C PHE A 181 8.83 -6.53 -21.42
N PRO A 182 8.52 -5.73 -22.46
CA PRO A 182 8.82 -6.10 -23.85
C PRO A 182 10.31 -6.31 -24.11
N TRP A 183 11.18 -5.62 -23.36
CA TRP A 183 12.63 -5.78 -23.43
C TRP A 183 13.12 -7.14 -22.87
N CYS A 184 12.31 -7.85 -22.10
CA CYS A 184 12.57 -9.20 -21.60
C CYS A 184 11.99 -10.30 -22.51
N ALA A 185 11.26 -9.96 -23.57
CA ALA A 185 10.53 -10.92 -24.42
C ALA A 185 11.44 -11.96 -25.13
N MET A 186 12.75 -11.74 -25.17
CA MET A 186 13.73 -12.68 -25.71
C MET A 186 14.13 -13.82 -24.75
N TRP A 187 13.68 -13.78 -23.47
CA TRP A 187 14.09 -14.71 -22.41
C TRP A 187 13.00 -15.64 -21.85
N PRO A 188 11.94 -16.04 -22.59
CA PRO A 188 10.83 -16.79 -21.97
C PRO A 188 11.27 -18.15 -21.40
N GLU A 189 12.13 -18.87 -22.11
CA GLU A 189 12.64 -20.18 -21.67
C GLU A 189 13.50 -20.07 -20.40
N GLN A 190 14.45 -19.13 -20.38
CA GLN A 190 15.33 -18.91 -19.23
C GLN A 190 14.54 -18.43 -18.01
N LEU A 191 13.53 -17.58 -18.21
CA LEU A 191 12.64 -17.14 -17.15
C LEU A 191 11.78 -18.30 -16.62
N ARG A 192 11.28 -19.18 -17.50
CA ARG A 192 10.53 -20.38 -17.10
C ARG A 192 11.40 -21.32 -16.25
N THR A 193 12.65 -21.56 -16.66
CA THR A 193 13.62 -22.34 -15.86
C THR A 193 13.91 -21.67 -14.52
N LEU A 194 14.16 -20.35 -14.51
CA LEU A 194 14.40 -19.58 -13.30
C LEU A 194 13.22 -19.65 -12.33
N PHE A 195 12.00 -19.47 -12.82
CA PHE A 195 10.78 -19.52 -12.00
C PHE A 195 10.51 -20.91 -11.43
N GLY A 196 10.75 -21.97 -12.23
CA GLY A 196 10.67 -23.35 -11.73
C GLY A 196 11.69 -23.62 -10.62
N ALA A 197 12.94 -23.20 -10.81
CA ALA A 197 13.97 -23.32 -9.79
C ALA A 197 13.71 -22.46 -8.55
N TYR A 198 13.13 -21.26 -8.71
CA TYR A 198 12.70 -20.40 -7.61
C TYR A 198 11.61 -21.06 -6.76
N VAL A 199 10.60 -21.66 -7.39
CA VAL A 199 9.56 -22.44 -6.69
C VAL A 199 10.17 -23.61 -5.92
N ALA A 200 11.06 -24.39 -6.56
CA ALA A 200 11.75 -25.50 -5.90
C ALA A 200 12.60 -25.02 -4.71
N ALA A 201 13.30 -23.89 -4.85
CA ALA A 201 14.09 -23.30 -3.77
C ALA A 201 13.21 -22.88 -2.58
N LYS A 202 12.07 -22.24 -2.84
CA LYS A 202 11.08 -21.89 -1.80
C LYS A 202 10.58 -23.13 -1.04
N GLN A 203 10.20 -24.17 -1.78
CA GLN A 203 9.72 -25.44 -1.21
C GLN A 203 10.79 -26.13 -0.35
N ASN A 204 12.03 -26.24 -0.85
CA ASN A 204 13.15 -26.83 -0.12
C ASN A 204 13.48 -26.07 1.17
N GLN A 205 13.27 -24.75 1.18
CA GLN A 205 13.54 -23.88 2.32
C GLN A 205 12.33 -23.73 3.26
N ASN A 206 11.18 -24.35 2.94
CA ASN A 206 9.92 -24.16 3.65
C ASN A 206 9.53 -22.67 3.80
N VAL A 207 9.69 -21.92 2.72
CA VAL A 207 9.39 -20.49 2.65
C VAL A 207 8.25 -20.26 1.66
N LEU A 208 7.32 -19.40 2.03
CA LEU A 208 6.31 -18.84 1.12
C LEU A 208 6.56 -17.35 0.89
N ASP A 209 6.19 -16.84 -0.27
CA ASP A 209 6.04 -15.40 -0.51
C ASP A 209 4.55 -14.99 -0.55
N TYR A 210 4.27 -13.70 -0.77
CA TYR A 210 2.87 -13.23 -0.84
C TYR A 210 2.06 -13.92 -1.94
N ASP A 211 2.69 -14.23 -3.07
CA ASP A 211 2.01 -14.83 -4.22
C ASP A 211 1.66 -16.29 -3.91
N ASP A 212 2.54 -17.01 -3.20
CA ASP A 212 2.29 -18.38 -2.75
C ASP A 212 1.10 -18.49 -1.81
N LEU A 213 0.89 -17.50 -0.93
CA LEU A 213 -0.27 -17.52 -0.03
C LEU A 213 -1.60 -17.58 -0.78
N LEU A 214 -1.64 -16.96 -1.96
CA LEU A 214 -2.80 -17.00 -2.84
C LEU A 214 -2.81 -18.24 -3.74
N LEU A 215 -1.64 -18.65 -4.26
CA LEU A 215 -1.52 -19.84 -5.11
C LEU A 215 -1.87 -21.13 -4.39
N TYR A 216 -1.33 -21.35 -3.19
CA TYR A 216 -1.64 -22.53 -2.39
C TYR A 216 -3.11 -22.52 -1.95
N TRP A 217 -3.66 -21.33 -1.63
CA TRP A 217 -5.10 -21.23 -1.33
C TRP A 217 -5.96 -21.56 -2.55
N ALA A 218 -5.60 -21.07 -3.75
CA ALA A 218 -6.28 -21.46 -4.97
C ALA A 218 -6.15 -22.97 -5.25
N GLY A 219 -4.98 -23.55 -5.01
CA GLY A 219 -4.74 -25.00 -5.10
C GLY A 219 -5.63 -25.81 -4.14
N MET A 220 -5.76 -25.37 -2.88
CA MET A 220 -6.71 -25.96 -1.92
C MET A 220 -8.15 -25.92 -2.46
N MET A 221 -8.56 -24.80 -3.07
CA MET A 221 -9.92 -24.64 -3.58
C MET A 221 -10.17 -25.43 -4.87
N ALA A 222 -9.11 -25.90 -5.55
CA ALA A 222 -9.23 -26.78 -6.72
C ALA A 222 -9.49 -28.25 -6.32
N GLU A 223 -9.14 -28.65 -5.10
CA GLU A 223 -9.43 -29.99 -4.55
C GLU A 223 -10.84 -30.01 -3.92
N PRO A 224 -11.82 -30.73 -4.49
CA PRO A 224 -13.22 -30.63 -4.06
C PRO A 224 -13.47 -30.93 -2.59
N ALA A 225 -12.73 -31.89 -1.99
CA ALA A 225 -12.90 -32.23 -0.59
C ALA A 225 -12.46 -31.09 0.35
N ILE A 226 -11.31 -30.49 0.08
CA ILE A 226 -10.77 -29.36 0.85
C ILE A 226 -11.62 -28.11 0.62
N ALA A 227 -12.02 -27.85 -0.63
CA ALA A 227 -12.90 -26.73 -0.97
C ALA A 227 -14.22 -26.80 -0.21
N ALA A 228 -14.85 -27.99 -0.14
CA ALA A 228 -16.08 -28.19 0.62
C ALA A 228 -15.88 -27.96 2.12
N GLU A 229 -14.77 -28.46 2.70
CA GLU A 229 -14.45 -28.26 4.12
C GLU A 229 -14.27 -26.77 4.45
N VAL A 230 -13.46 -26.06 3.68
CA VAL A 230 -13.19 -24.62 3.88
C VAL A 230 -14.46 -23.80 3.64
N SER A 231 -15.23 -24.10 2.60
CA SER A 231 -16.49 -23.41 2.29
C SER A 231 -17.51 -23.61 3.42
N ALA A 232 -17.60 -24.80 4.01
CA ALA A 232 -18.52 -25.11 5.11
C ALA A 232 -18.18 -24.38 6.43
N ARG A 233 -17.00 -23.76 6.57
CA ARG A 233 -16.67 -22.94 7.75
C ARG A 233 -17.40 -21.62 7.78
N PHE A 234 -17.74 -21.10 6.60
CA PHE A 234 -18.37 -19.79 6.47
C PHE A 234 -19.81 -19.97 6.02
N ASP A 235 -20.71 -19.14 6.51
CA ASP A 235 -22.08 -18.98 5.98
C ASP A 235 -22.14 -17.72 5.11
N HIS A 236 -21.45 -16.66 5.55
CA HIS A 236 -21.38 -15.39 4.85
C HIS A 236 -19.94 -15.02 4.51
N VAL A 237 -19.73 -14.64 3.25
CA VAL A 237 -18.43 -14.15 2.76
C VAL A 237 -18.64 -12.73 2.24
N LEU A 238 -17.95 -11.77 2.82
CA LEU A 238 -18.07 -10.37 2.50
C LEU A 238 -16.72 -9.80 2.08
N VAL A 239 -16.67 -9.11 0.95
CA VAL A 239 -15.43 -8.57 0.37
C VAL A 239 -15.60 -7.07 0.11
N ASP A 240 -14.76 -6.25 0.73
CA ASP A 240 -14.63 -4.82 0.42
C ASP A 240 -13.50 -4.58 -0.62
N GLU A 241 -13.57 -3.45 -1.32
CA GLU A 241 -12.63 -3.03 -2.36
C GLU A 241 -12.47 -4.07 -3.49
N TYR A 242 -13.57 -4.73 -3.88
CA TYR A 242 -13.51 -5.86 -4.83
C TYR A 242 -12.92 -5.48 -6.21
N GLN A 243 -12.99 -4.21 -6.61
CA GLN A 243 -12.39 -3.71 -7.84
C GLN A 243 -10.85 -3.76 -7.88
N ASP A 244 -10.21 -3.90 -6.71
CA ASP A 244 -8.74 -3.98 -6.58
C ASP A 244 -8.25 -5.43 -6.53
N THR A 245 -9.15 -6.41 -6.69
CA THR A 245 -8.76 -7.82 -6.70
C THR A 245 -8.10 -8.18 -8.02
N ASN A 246 -7.13 -9.08 -7.95
CA ASN A 246 -6.54 -9.72 -9.13
C ASN A 246 -7.31 -10.99 -9.52
N LYS A 247 -6.98 -11.59 -10.66
CA LYS A 247 -7.68 -12.77 -11.17
C LYS A 247 -7.51 -14.00 -10.27
N LEU A 248 -6.36 -14.15 -9.64
CA LEU A 248 -6.11 -15.23 -8.69
C LEU A 248 -7.04 -15.12 -7.45
N GLN A 249 -7.15 -13.93 -6.86
CA GLN A 249 -8.04 -13.67 -5.72
C GLN A 249 -9.51 -13.89 -6.07
N SER A 250 -9.97 -13.45 -7.25
CA SER A 250 -11.35 -13.71 -7.69
C SER A 250 -11.60 -15.19 -7.93
N SER A 251 -10.62 -15.93 -8.48
CA SER A 251 -10.73 -17.39 -8.66
C SER A 251 -10.88 -18.13 -7.33
N VAL A 252 -10.13 -17.73 -6.29
CA VAL A 252 -10.27 -18.26 -4.93
C VAL A 252 -11.68 -18.01 -4.40
N LEU A 253 -12.19 -16.78 -4.56
CA LEU A 253 -13.50 -16.40 -4.05
C LEU A 253 -14.65 -17.17 -4.75
N LEU A 254 -14.57 -17.29 -6.07
CA LEU A 254 -15.55 -18.03 -6.87
C LEU A 254 -15.50 -19.53 -6.56
N ALA A 255 -14.32 -20.10 -6.34
CA ALA A 255 -14.19 -21.50 -5.93
C ALA A 255 -14.68 -21.73 -4.49
N LEU A 256 -14.49 -20.77 -3.58
CA LEU A 256 -15.04 -20.82 -2.23
C LEU A 256 -16.57 -20.79 -2.23
N ARG A 257 -17.18 -20.03 -3.16
CA ARG A 257 -18.64 -19.86 -3.29
C ARG A 257 -19.11 -20.03 -4.74
N PRO A 258 -19.11 -21.25 -5.29
CA PRO A 258 -19.43 -21.47 -6.71
C PRO A 258 -20.88 -21.09 -7.07
N GLY A 259 -21.82 -21.28 -6.14
CA GLY A 259 -23.22 -20.84 -6.29
C GLY A 259 -23.49 -19.42 -5.81
N GLY A 260 -22.48 -18.68 -5.35
CA GLY A 260 -22.63 -17.30 -4.83
C GLY A 260 -23.40 -17.18 -3.51
N GLN A 261 -23.77 -18.31 -2.89
CA GLN A 261 -24.59 -18.31 -1.68
C GLN A 261 -23.88 -17.63 -0.51
N GLY A 262 -24.52 -16.62 0.07
CA GLY A 262 -23.96 -15.82 1.16
C GLY A 262 -22.79 -14.93 0.76
N LEU A 263 -22.48 -14.80 -0.54
CA LEU A 263 -21.41 -13.95 -1.04
C LEU A 263 -21.90 -12.51 -1.25
N THR A 264 -21.19 -11.55 -0.67
CA THR A 264 -21.40 -10.12 -0.91
C THR A 264 -20.08 -9.47 -1.27
N VAL A 265 -20.01 -8.84 -2.44
CA VAL A 265 -18.86 -8.03 -2.84
C VAL A 265 -19.26 -6.56 -2.91
N VAL A 266 -18.35 -5.69 -2.50
CA VAL A 266 -18.56 -4.26 -2.44
C VAL A 266 -17.38 -3.56 -3.09
N GLY A 267 -17.64 -2.61 -3.99
CA GLY A 267 -16.56 -1.91 -4.67
C GLY A 267 -17.00 -0.73 -5.52
N ASP A 268 -16.00 -0.04 -6.08
CA ASP A 268 -16.16 1.10 -6.97
C ASP A 268 -15.22 0.94 -8.18
N ASP A 269 -15.75 0.60 -9.34
CA ASP A 269 -14.99 0.50 -10.60
C ASP A 269 -14.19 1.78 -10.94
N ALA A 270 -14.71 2.96 -10.57
CA ALA A 270 -14.03 4.24 -10.74
C ALA A 270 -12.82 4.43 -9.80
N GLN A 271 -12.65 3.57 -8.79
CA GLN A 271 -11.52 3.59 -7.85
C GLN A 271 -10.57 2.41 -8.03
N SER A 272 -10.62 1.66 -9.13
CA SER A 272 -9.65 0.60 -9.43
C SER A 272 -8.33 1.22 -9.90
N ILE A 273 -7.33 1.23 -9.01
CA ILE A 273 -6.03 1.94 -9.20
C ILE A 273 -4.80 1.09 -8.80
N TYR A 274 -4.93 -0.24 -8.80
CA TYR A 274 -3.87 -1.16 -8.41
C TYR A 274 -3.49 -2.15 -9.53
N SER A 275 -3.63 -1.78 -10.81
CA SER A 275 -3.32 -2.71 -11.91
C SER A 275 -1.82 -3.05 -12.00
N PHE A 276 -0.95 -2.21 -11.43
CA PHE A 276 0.47 -2.53 -11.24
C PHE A 276 0.69 -3.73 -10.31
N ARG A 277 -0.31 -4.14 -9.53
CA ARG A 277 -0.37 -5.39 -8.75
C ARG A 277 -1.24 -6.46 -9.41
N ALA A 278 -1.47 -6.35 -10.71
CA ALA A 278 -2.35 -7.20 -11.51
C ALA A 278 -3.84 -7.17 -11.10
N ALA A 279 -4.29 -6.15 -10.36
CA ALA A 279 -5.71 -5.93 -10.14
C ALA A 279 -6.43 -5.69 -11.49
N THR A 280 -7.64 -6.22 -11.62
CA THR A 280 -8.44 -6.06 -12.84
C THR A 280 -9.85 -5.59 -12.53
N VAL A 281 -10.25 -4.47 -13.14
CA VAL A 281 -11.61 -3.93 -13.03
C VAL A 281 -12.65 -4.91 -13.58
N ARG A 282 -12.26 -5.84 -14.46
CA ARG A 282 -13.16 -6.88 -14.99
C ARG A 282 -13.76 -7.74 -13.89
N ASN A 283 -13.03 -8.00 -12.79
CA ASN A 283 -13.55 -8.79 -11.68
C ASN A 283 -14.88 -8.23 -11.14
N ILE A 284 -14.99 -6.91 -10.96
CA ILE A 284 -16.22 -6.29 -10.47
C ILE A 284 -17.28 -6.13 -11.57
N LEU A 285 -16.86 -5.87 -12.82
CA LEU A 285 -17.78 -5.71 -13.96
C LEU A 285 -18.47 -7.03 -14.33
N ASP A 286 -17.74 -8.15 -14.27
CA ASP A 286 -18.20 -9.47 -14.70
C ASP A 286 -18.84 -10.30 -13.58
N PHE A 287 -18.69 -9.84 -12.32
CA PHE A 287 -19.22 -10.54 -11.14
C PHE A 287 -20.69 -10.95 -11.25
N PRO A 288 -21.63 -10.08 -11.69
CA PRO A 288 -23.04 -10.45 -11.73
C PRO A 288 -23.35 -11.66 -12.61
N GLN A 289 -22.58 -11.83 -13.69
CA GLN A 289 -22.77 -12.90 -14.67
C GLN A 289 -22.04 -14.20 -14.29
N SER A 290 -21.27 -14.19 -13.19
CA SER A 290 -20.52 -15.36 -12.73
C SER A 290 -21.39 -16.43 -12.05
N PHE A 291 -22.69 -16.15 -11.83
CA PHE A 291 -23.62 -17.01 -11.10
C PHE A 291 -24.91 -17.27 -11.88
N SER A 292 -25.57 -18.38 -11.55
CA SER A 292 -26.90 -18.72 -12.05
C SER A 292 -27.81 -19.07 -10.86
N PRO A 293 -28.80 -18.21 -10.51
CA PRO A 293 -29.15 -16.95 -11.16
C PRO A 293 -28.06 -15.85 -11.00
N PRO A 294 -28.06 -14.82 -11.87
CA PRO A 294 -27.13 -13.68 -11.76
C PRO A 294 -27.20 -12.98 -10.41
N ALA A 295 -26.10 -12.37 -9.98
CA ALA A 295 -26.06 -11.64 -8.71
C ALA A 295 -26.95 -10.38 -8.73
N ASP A 296 -27.59 -10.10 -7.60
CA ASP A 296 -28.33 -8.86 -7.42
C ASP A 296 -27.37 -7.69 -7.31
N ILE A 297 -27.73 -6.57 -7.95
CA ILE A 297 -26.89 -5.36 -7.99
C ILE A 297 -27.60 -4.24 -7.23
N VAL A 298 -26.93 -3.67 -6.22
CA VAL A 298 -27.38 -2.48 -5.50
C VAL A 298 -26.38 -1.35 -5.75
N THR A 299 -26.85 -0.22 -6.28
CA THR A 299 -26.02 0.96 -6.55
C THR A 299 -26.19 2.00 -5.44
N LEU A 300 -25.07 2.49 -4.89
CA LEU A 300 -25.02 3.60 -3.94
C LEU A 300 -24.41 4.83 -4.62
N ASP A 301 -25.24 5.75 -5.08
CA ASP A 301 -24.86 6.94 -5.86
C ASP A 301 -24.87 8.25 -5.07
N ARG A 302 -25.55 8.31 -3.92
CA ARG A 302 -25.55 9.48 -3.03
C ARG A 302 -24.22 9.63 -2.29
N ASN A 303 -23.49 10.71 -2.55
CA ASN A 303 -22.25 11.08 -1.88
C ASN A 303 -22.51 11.94 -0.64
N TYR A 304 -21.91 11.55 0.49
CA TYR A 304 -22.04 12.24 1.79
C TYR A 304 -20.79 13.07 2.17
N ARG A 305 -19.77 13.07 1.31
CA ARG A 305 -18.43 13.60 1.60
C ARG A 305 -18.19 14.97 1.00
N SER A 306 -18.27 15.06 -0.31
CA SER A 306 -17.81 16.18 -1.13
C SER A 306 -18.97 17.12 -1.42
N THR A 307 -18.67 18.41 -1.63
CA THR A 307 -19.66 19.38 -2.10
C THR A 307 -20.04 19.15 -3.57
N GLN A 308 -21.21 19.64 -3.97
CA GLN A 308 -21.72 19.46 -5.34
C GLN A 308 -20.77 19.99 -6.44
N PRO A 309 -20.08 21.14 -6.32
CA PRO A 309 -19.11 21.58 -7.33
C PRO A 309 -17.89 20.66 -7.47
N ILE A 310 -17.33 20.17 -6.36
CA ILE A 310 -16.22 19.21 -6.38
C ILE A 310 -16.67 17.91 -7.06
N LEU A 311 -17.85 17.42 -6.71
CA LEU A 311 -18.39 16.19 -7.26
C LEU A 311 -18.71 16.32 -8.75
N ALA A 312 -19.21 17.47 -9.20
CA ALA A 312 -19.44 17.75 -10.61
C ALA A 312 -18.14 17.71 -11.42
N ALA A 313 -17.06 18.33 -10.91
CA ALA A 313 -15.74 18.28 -11.55
C ALA A 313 -15.19 16.84 -11.60
N ALA A 314 -15.31 16.07 -10.51
CA ALA A 314 -14.85 14.69 -10.46
C ALA A 314 -15.66 13.76 -11.39
N ASN A 315 -16.99 13.88 -11.41
CA ASN A 315 -17.86 13.13 -12.32
C ASN A 315 -17.48 13.41 -13.78
N ALA A 316 -17.25 14.68 -14.15
CA ALA A 316 -16.84 15.03 -15.50
C ALA A 316 -15.53 14.34 -15.92
N VAL A 317 -14.55 14.22 -15.01
CA VAL A 317 -13.28 13.52 -15.27
C VAL A 317 -13.52 12.03 -15.54
N ILE A 318 -14.31 11.35 -14.71
CA ILE A 318 -14.54 9.89 -14.83
C ILE A 318 -15.54 9.54 -15.93
N ASP A 319 -16.43 10.46 -16.33
CA ASP A 319 -17.37 10.28 -17.44
C ASP A 319 -16.67 10.04 -18.79
N LEU A 320 -15.41 10.47 -18.92
CA LEU A 320 -14.58 10.19 -20.09
C LEU A 320 -14.00 8.77 -20.12
N ALA A 321 -14.25 7.93 -19.11
CA ALA A 321 -13.78 6.56 -19.10
C ALA A 321 -14.61 5.64 -20.01
N SER A 322 -13.94 4.75 -20.75
CA SER A 322 -14.59 3.89 -21.76
C SER A 322 -15.40 2.72 -21.18
N GLU A 323 -14.94 2.13 -20.07
CA GLU A 323 -15.58 0.99 -19.41
C GLU A 323 -15.86 1.32 -17.95
N ARG A 324 -17.15 1.40 -17.59
CA ARG A 324 -17.62 1.67 -16.23
C ARG A 324 -19.06 1.24 -16.02
N PHE A 325 -19.47 1.08 -14.76
CA PHE A 325 -20.89 1.14 -14.42
C PHE A 325 -21.36 2.59 -14.51
N THR A 326 -22.41 2.85 -15.28
CA THR A 326 -23.01 4.19 -15.37
C THR A 326 -23.64 4.55 -14.05
N LYS A 327 -22.95 5.37 -13.26
CA LYS A 327 -23.46 5.98 -12.04
C LYS A 327 -22.97 7.43 -11.98
N ASN A 328 -23.89 8.34 -11.70
CA ASN A 328 -23.58 9.76 -11.54
C ASN A 328 -23.78 10.09 -10.08
N LEU A 329 -22.68 10.43 -9.39
CA LEU A 329 -22.76 10.72 -7.97
C LEU A 329 -23.40 12.08 -7.75
N TRP A 330 -24.30 12.16 -6.76
CA TRP A 330 -24.97 13.40 -6.37
C TRP A 330 -24.85 13.61 -4.87
N THR A 331 -24.95 14.86 -4.40
CA THR A 331 -24.86 15.17 -2.97
C THR A 331 -25.86 16.25 -2.56
N GLU A 332 -26.23 16.25 -1.28
CA GLU A 332 -26.99 17.36 -0.66
C GLU A 332 -26.07 18.42 -0.06
N ARG A 333 -24.73 18.21 -0.07
CA ARG A 333 -23.76 19.20 0.38
C ARG A 333 -23.61 20.31 -0.66
N LEU A 334 -24.35 21.39 -0.48
CA LEU A 334 -24.31 22.56 -1.35
C LEU A 334 -23.15 23.49 -0.98
N SER A 335 -22.56 24.10 -2.01
CA SER A 335 -21.54 25.14 -1.91
C SER A 335 -21.51 25.91 -3.22
N ASP A 336 -21.27 27.21 -3.17
CA ASP A 336 -21.04 28.05 -4.35
C ASP A 336 -19.55 28.04 -4.78
N ALA A 337 -18.66 27.58 -3.89
CA ALA A 337 -17.23 27.55 -4.15
C ALA A 337 -16.87 26.39 -5.10
N LYS A 338 -16.35 26.75 -6.27
CA LYS A 338 -15.79 25.79 -7.23
C LYS A 338 -14.41 25.31 -6.78
N PRO A 339 -13.98 24.09 -7.17
CA PRO A 339 -12.60 23.68 -7.02
C PRO A 339 -11.66 24.61 -7.81
N TYR A 340 -10.47 24.86 -7.29
CA TYR A 340 -9.48 25.72 -7.95
C TYR A 340 -8.66 24.92 -8.98
N LEU A 341 -8.52 25.48 -10.18
CA LEU A 341 -7.51 25.08 -11.15
C LEU A 341 -6.40 26.14 -11.13
N VAL A 342 -5.24 25.78 -10.59
CA VAL A 342 -4.20 26.75 -10.22
C VAL A 342 -3.01 26.60 -11.14
N THR A 343 -2.83 27.56 -12.03
CA THR A 343 -1.63 27.64 -12.86
C THR A 343 -0.51 28.32 -12.08
N VAL A 344 0.65 27.68 -12.01
CA VAL A 344 1.87 28.24 -11.39
C VAL A 344 3.04 28.15 -12.35
N ARG A 345 4.05 29.01 -12.17
CA ARG A 345 5.20 29.04 -13.09
C ARG A 345 6.02 27.75 -13.05
N ASP A 346 6.32 27.24 -11.85
CA ASP A 346 7.23 26.11 -11.64
C ASP A 346 6.89 25.34 -10.34
N GLU A 347 7.60 24.24 -10.08
CA GLU A 347 7.41 23.41 -8.87
C GLU A 347 7.72 24.16 -7.57
N ALA A 348 8.57 25.18 -7.60
CA ALA A 348 8.85 25.99 -6.42
C ALA A 348 7.69 26.95 -6.10
N ASP A 349 7.07 27.56 -7.13
CA ASP A 349 5.82 28.31 -6.97
C ASP A 349 4.66 27.40 -6.54
N GLN A 350 4.59 26.16 -7.02
CA GLN A 350 3.61 25.19 -6.50
C GLN A 350 3.76 24.98 -4.99
N ALA A 351 4.98 24.73 -4.51
CA ALA A 351 5.23 24.54 -3.08
C ALA A 351 4.83 25.79 -2.27
N ARG A 352 5.18 26.99 -2.76
CA ARG A 352 4.79 28.25 -2.11
C ARG A 352 3.28 28.49 -2.10
N TYR A 353 2.58 28.18 -3.19
CA TYR A 353 1.12 28.29 -3.28
C TYR A 353 0.44 27.39 -2.25
N VAL A 354 0.86 26.13 -2.19
CA VAL A 354 0.29 25.15 -1.25
C VAL A 354 0.52 25.60 0.19
N VAL A 355 1.75 26.02 0.54
CA VAL A 355 2.04 26.52 1.88
C VAL A 355 1.23 27.78 2.21
N HIS A 356 1.09 28.72 1.26
CA HIS A 356 0.24 29.90 1.44
C HIS A 356 -1.20 29.50 1.75
N LYS A 357 -1.80 28.60 0.96
CA LYS A 357 -3.18 28.14 1.17
C LYS A 357 -3.35 27.36 2.47
N VAL A 358 -2.37 26.55 2.85
CA VAL A 358 -2.41 25.80 4.11
C VAL A 358 -2.43 26.74 5.32
N LEU A 359 -1.59 27.77 5.30
CA LEU A 359 -1.54 28.80 6.34
C LEU A 359 -2.80 29.66 6.35
N GLU A 360 -3.30 30.06 5.18
CA GLU A 360 -4.57 30.81 5.04
C GLU A 360 -5.75 30.04 5.65
N ALA A 361 -5.89 28.74 5.33
CA ALA A 361 -6.91 27.88 5.91
C ALA A 361 -6.73 27.69 7.42
N ARG A 362 -5.47 27.58 7.90
CA ARG A 362 -5.14 27.50 9.32
C ARG A 362 -5.55 28.76 10.09
N GLU A 363 -5.25 29.95 9.57
CA GLU A 363 -5.70 31.22 10.14
C GLU A 363 -7.23 31.36 10.11
N GLY A 364 -7.89 30.76 9.12
CA GLY A 364 -9.34 30.57 9.09
C GLY A 364 -9.90 29.55 10.09
N GLY A 365 -9.06 28.95 10.95
CA GLY A 365 -9.43 27.97 11.97
C GLY A 365 -9.39 26.50 11.53
N MET A 366 -8.94 26.20 10.31
CA MET A 366 -8.80 24.82 9.83
C MET A 366 -7.51 24.17 10.35
N ARG A 367 -7.65 23.19 11.26
CA ARG A 367 -6.51 22.40 11.76
C ARG A 367 -5.70 21.77 10.62
N LEU A 368 -4.38 21.73 10.77
CA LEU A 368 -3.45 21.15 9.77
C LEU A 368 -3.82 19.71 9.39
N LYS A 369 -4.25 18.88 10.35
CA LYS A 369 -4.65 17.48 10.09
C LYS A 369 -5.92 17.31 9.25
N ASN A 370 -6.69 18.37 9.07
CA ASN A 370 -7.85 18.38 8.17
C ASN A 370 -7.47 18.81 6.74
N GLN A 371 -6.19 19.01 6.48
CA GLN A 371 -5.63 19.41 5.20
C GLN A 371 -4.67 18.32 4.71
N ALA A 372 -4.65 18.07 3.40
CA ALA A 372 -3.74 17.10 2.81
C ALA A 372 -3.19 17.55 1.46
N VAL A 373 -1.96 17.11 1.18
CA VAL A 373 -1.31 17.28 -0.12
C VAL A 373 -1.09 15.92 -0.75
N LEU A 374 -1.67 15.75 -1.94
CA LEU A 374 -1.65 14.50 -2.70
C LEU A 374 -0.76 14.63 -3.93
N PHE A 375 0.02 13.58 -4.18
CA PHE A 375 0.94 13.52 -5.31
C PHE A 375 1.00 12.14 -5.95
N ARG A 376 1.35 12.07 -7.24
CA ARG A 376 1.45 10.81 -7.98
C ARG A 376 2.62 9.93 -7.50
N THR A 377 3.76 10.54 -7.19
CA THR A 377 5.02 9.87 -6.84
C THR A 377 5.66 10.56 -5.64
N SER A 378 6.26 9.80 -4.72
CA SER A 378 6.83 10.33 -3.47
C SER A 378 7.99 11.32 -3.66
N SER A 379 8.55 11.43 -4.86
CA SER A 379 9.55 12.45 -5.22
C SER A 379 8.93 13.84 -5.43
N HIS A 380 7.66 13.93 -5.83
CA HIS A 380 6.99 15.21 -6.13
C HIS A 380 6.79 16.06 -4.88
N SER A 381 6.81 15.47 -3.68
CA SER A 381 6.70 16.22 -2.43
C SER A 381 8.01 16.91 -2.01
N GLY A 382 9.16 16.57 -2.60
CA GLY A 382 10.47 17.04 -2.14
C GLY A 382 10.59 18.57 -2.00
N PRO A 383 10.25 19.37 -3.03
CA PRO A 383 10.25 20.83 -2.94
C PRO A 383 9.30 21.38 -1.86
N LEU A 384 8.16 20.71 -1.64
CA LEU A 384 7.19 21.09 -0.62
C LEU A 384 7.69 20.78 0.79
N GLU A 385 8.32 19.63 1.01
CA GLU A 385 8.91 19.25 2.31
C GLU A 385 9.94 20.29 2.77
N ILE A 386 10.75 20.80 1.83
CA ILE A 386 11.73 21.87 2.09
C ILE A 386 11.02 23.17 2.49
N GLU A 387 9.99 23.60 1.76
CA GLU A 387 9.27 24.85 2.08
C GLU A 387 8.47 24.74 3.39
N LEU A 388 7.86 23.59 3.69
CA LEU A 388 7.17 23.32 4.96
C LEU A 388 8.14 23.42 6.15
N THR A 389 9.31 22.78 6.02
CA THR A 389 10.38 22.82 7.04
C THR A 389 10.87 24.26 7.25
N ARG A 390 11.15 24.97 6.16
CA ARG A 390 11.57 26.38 6.18
C ARG A 390 10.56 27.28 6.90
N ARG A 391 9.27 26.96 6.81
CA ARG A 391 8.15 27.72 7.41
C ARG A 391 7.72 27.19 8.77
N ASN A 392 8.42 26.19 9.30
CA ASN A 392 8.13 25.53 10.56
C ASN A 392 6.70 24.98 10.64
N ILE A 393 6.20 24.39 9.55
CA ILE A 393 4.88 23.75 9.51
C ILE A 393 5.07 22.24 9.76
N PRO A 394 4.54 21.68 10.86
CA PRO A 394 4.66 20.26 11.14
C PRO A 394 3.95 19.43 10.06
N PHE A 395 4.56 18.33 9.62
CA PHE A 395 3.96 17.46 8.62
C PHE A 395 4.31 15.98 8.80
N VAL A 396 3.44 15.11 8.29
CA VAL A 396 3.64 13.66 8.23
C VAL A 396 3.50 13.19 6.79
N LYS A 397 4.49 12.45 6.31
CA LYS A 397 4.50 11.86 4.96
C LYS A 397 4.14 10.38 5.01
N PHE A 398 3.02 10.03 4.38
CA PHE A 398 2.59 8.64 4.17
C PHE A 398 3.07 8.14 2.80
N GLY A 399 3.61 6.92 2.76
CA GLY A 399 4.17 6.31 1.55
C GLY A 399 5.65 6.67 1.28
N GLY A 400 6.44 6.92 2.33
CA GLY A 400 7.91 7.07 2.30
C GLY A 400 8.67 5.75 2.56
N LEU A 401 10.01 5.80 2.64
CA LEU A 401 10.87 4.66 3.02
C LEU A 401 10.37 4.05 4.34
N LYS A 402 10.12 2.74 4.36
CA LYS A 402 9.39 2.08 5.44
C LYS A 402 10.33 1.79 6.60
N PHE A 403 9.85 1.94 7.82
CA PHE A 403 10.49 1.47 9.06
C PHE A 403 11.16 0.10 8.93
N LEU A 404 10.43 -0.84 8.32
CA LEU A 404 10.89 -2.21 8.16
C LEU A 404 11.97 -2.40 7.10
N ASP A 405 12.17 -1.41 6.23
CA ASP A 405 13.24 -1.43 5.24
C ASP A 405 14.58 -0.99 5.86
N ALA A 406 14.57 -0.44 7.08
CA ALA A 406 15.78 -0.07 7.78
C ALA A 406 16.65 -1.31 8.05
N ALA A 407 17.93 -1.21 7.70
CA ALA A 407 18.84 -2.36 7.73
C ALA A 407 18.88 -3.07 9.09
N HIS A 408 18.90 -2.31 10.19
CA HIS A 408 18.96 -2.82 11.56
C HIS A 408 17.64 -3.51 12.00
N ILE A 409 16.49 -3.04 11.51
CA ILE A 409 15.21 -3.73 11.70
C ILE A 409 15.20 -5.06 10.91
N LYS A 410 15.66 -5.05 9.66
CA LYS A 410 15.77 -6.29 8.86
C LYS A 410 16.72 -7.31 9.47
N ASP A 411 17.80 -6.88 10.09
CA ASP A 411 18.73 -7.78 10.80
C ASP A 411 18.01 -8.52 11.92
N LEU A 412 17.31 -7.79 12.79
CA LEU A 412 16.58 -8.41 13.90
C LEU A 412 15.44 -9.33 13.42
N LEU A 413 14.70 -8.91 12.39
CA LEU A 413 13.66 -9.75 11.78
C LEU A 413 14.25 -11.01 11.14
N ALA A 414 15.42 -10.93 10.50
CA ALA A 414 16.10 -12.09 9.95
C ALA A 414 16.55 -13.07 11.03
N ILE A 415 17.03 -12.60 12.20
CA ILE A 415 17.33 -13.47 13.35
C ILE A 415 16.08 -14.25 13.75
N LEU A 416 14.96 -13.55 13.99
CA LEU A 416 13.72 -14.17 14.43
C LEU A 416 13.15 -15.15 13.39
N ARG A 417 13.20 -14.80 12.10
CA ARG A 417 12.76 -15.69 11.01
C ARG A 417 13.62 -16.93 10.90
N TRP A 418 14.94 -16.79 10.98
CA TRP A 418 15.85 -17.92 10.86
C TRP A 418 15.71 -18.89 12.03
N VAL A 419 15.45 -18.39 13.24
CA VAL A 419 15.13 -19.26 14.39
C VAL A 419 13.78 -19.95 14.22
N GLU A 420 12.76 -19.26 13.70
CA GLU A 420 11.43 -19.85 13.45
C GLU A 420 11.48 -20.92 12.36
N ASN A 421 12.24 -20.67 11.29
CA ASN A 421 12.49 -21.60 10.21
C ASN A 421 14.01 -21.66 9.89
N PRO A 422 14.74 -22.62 10.49
CA PRO A 422 16.17 -22.79 10.24
C PRO A 422 16.56 -23.13 8.79
N ARG A 423 15.57 -23.50 7.96
CA ARG A 423 15.76 -23.75 6.52
C ARG A 423 15.68 -22.47 5.68
N ASP A 424 15.29 -21.33 6.25
CA ASP A 424 15.28 -20.04 5.58
C ASP A 424 16.72 -19.55 5.30
N ARG A 425 17.21 -19.86 4.09
CA ARG A 425 18.60 -19.59 3.72
C ARG A 425 18.87 -18.10 3.62
N VAL A 426 17.89 -17.29 3.17
CA VAL A 426 18.06 -15.84 3.03
C VAL A 426 18.25 -15.19 4.39
N ALA A 427 17.39 -15.55 5.35
CA ALA A 427 17.50 -15.07 6.72
C ALA A 427 18.82 -15.51 7.37
N GLY A 428 19.17 -16.80 7.27
CA GLY A 428 20.43 -17.31 7.84
C GLY A 428 21.68 -16.72 7.21
N PHE A 429 21.68 -16.50 5.88
CA PHE A 429 22.80 -15.88 5.17
C PHE A 429 23.02 -14.44 5.61
N ARG A 430 21.94 -13.68 5.85
CA ARG A 430 22.00 -12.33 6.40
C ARG A 430 22.56 -12.33 7.82
N VAL A 431 22.02 -13.17 8.71
CA VAL A 431 22.44 -13.25 10.13
C VAL A 431 23.90 -13.65 10.26
N LEU A 432 24.35 -14.65 9.51
CA LEU A 432 25.73 -15.11 9.55
C LEU A 432 26.73 -14.01 9.14
N GLN A 433 26.37 -13.14 8.20
CA GLN A 433 27.22 -12.03 7.77
C GLN A 433 27.29 -10.85 8.74
N LEU A 434 26.44 -10.83 9.78
CA LEU A 434 26.58 -9.86 10.87
C LEU A 434 27.82 -10.14 11.72
N LEU A 435 28.29 -11.38 11.75
CA LEU A 435 29.51 -11.74 12.46
C LEU A 435 30.75 -11.24 11.68
N PRO A 436 31.61 -10.42 12.31
CA PRO A 436 32.86 -10.00 11.70
C PRO A 436 33.67 -11.21 11.21
N GLY A 437 34.16 -11.13 9.97
CA GLY A 437 34.97 -12.19 9.38
C GLY A 437 34.21 -13.34 8.70
N VAL A 438 32.88 -13.38 8.78
CA VAL A 438 32.06 -14.33 8.01
C VAL A 438 31.68 -13.72 6.66
N GLY A 439 32.33 -14.18 5.59
CA GLY A 439 31.96 -13.82 4.22
C GLY A 439 30.94 -14.77 3.59
N PRO A 440 30.44 -14.46 2.37
CA PRO A 440 29.44 -15.26 1.65
C PRO A 440 29.75 -16.77 1.56
N ALA A 441 31.01 -17.13 1.28
CA ALA A 441 31.42 -18.53 1.16
C ALA A 441 31.38 -19.28 2.50
N SER A 442 31.76 -18.61 3.60
CA SER A 442 31.69 -19.21 4.94
C SER A 442 30.24 -19.38 5.38
N ALA A 443 29.41 -18.36 5.16
CA ALA A 443 27.98 -18.42 5.46
C ALA A 443 27.28 -19.56 4.68
N GLY A 444 27.56 -19.68 3.38
CA GLY A 444 27.02 -20.76 2.54
C GLY A 444 27.34 -22.15 3.09
N LYS A 445 28.61 -22.41 3.45
CA LYS A 445 29.03 -23.70 4.03
C LYS A 445 28.29 -24.06 5.32
N VAL A 446 28.07 -23.08 6.20
CA VAL A 446 27.30 -23.28 7.45
C VAL A 446 25.87 -23.69 7.12
N LEU A 447 25.21 -22.95 6.23
CA LEU A 447 23.82 -23.20 5.85
C LEU A 447 23.65 -24.54 5.12
N ASP A 448 24.60 -24.91 4.25
CA ASP A 448 24.59 -26.20 3.57
C ASP A 448 24.72 -27.35 4.58
N ALA A 449 25.61 -27.22 5.57
CA ALA A 449 25.77 -28.21 6.63
C ALA A 449 24.49 -28.34 7.48
N MET A 450 23.88 -27.22 7.86
CA MET A 450 22.60 -27.21 8.59
C MET A 450 21.47 -27.86 7.80
N ALA A 451 21.40 -27.62 6.49
CA ALA A 451 20.35 -28.17 5.63
C ALA A 451 20.43 -29.70 5.47
N THR A 452 21.63 -30.29 5.58
CA THR A 452 21.83 -31.75 5.49
C THR A 452 21.50 -32.50 6.79
N GLY A 453 21.46 -31.80 7.93
CA GLY A 453 21.18 -32.39 9.24
C GLY A 453 19.68 -32.63 9.48
N PRO A 454 19.29 -33.68 10.22
CA PRO A 454 17.89 -33.90 10.60
C PRO A 454 17.38 -32.85 11.61
N ASP A 455 18.28 -32.26 12.40
CA ASP A 455 18.01 -31.14 13.30
C ASP A 455 18.99 -29.98 12.98
N PRO A 456 18.52 -28.92 12.30
CA PRO A 456 19.36 -27.77 11.97
C PRO A 456 19.92 -27.03 13.19
N VAL A 457 19.21 -27.01 14.32
CA VAL A 457 19.64 -26.32 15.55
C VAL A 457 20.83 -27.06 16.14
N TRP A 458 20.72 -28.39 16.23
CA TRP A 458 21.83 -29.23 16.66
C TRP A 458 23.02 -29.12 15.70
N ALA A 459 22.76 -29.18 14.39
CA ALA A 459 23.80 -29.06 13.39
C ALA A 459 24.60 -27.76 13.51
N LEU A 460 23.95 -26.62 13.80
CA LEU A 460 24.63 -25.35 14.03
C LEU A 460 25.60 -25.41 15.23
N GLY A 461 25.23 -26.10 16.30
CA GLY A 461 26.07 -26.27 17.49
C GLY A 461 27.32 -27.14 17.25
N GLU A 462 27.23 -28.10 16.33
CA GLU A 462 28.33 -29.00 15.98
C GLU A 462 29.30 -28.41 14.94
N ILE A 463 28.91 -27.32 14.26
CA ILE A 463 29.77 -26.67 13.27
C ILE A 463 30.91 -25.93 13.98
N PRO A 464 32.18 -26.21 13.63
CA PRO A 464 33.32 -25.52 14.22
C PRO A 464 33.28 -24.03 13.84
N ALA A 465 33.61 -23.18 14.82
CA ALA A 465 33.61 -21.73 14.64
C ALA A 465 34.50 -21.33 13.44
N PRO A 466 33.99 -20.51 12.50
CA PRO A 466 34.82 -19.96 11.45
C PRO A 466 36.00 -19.20 12.05
N SER A 467 37.22 -19.44 11.57
CA SER A 467 38.45 -18.92 12.20
C SER A 467 38.50 -17.41 12.37
N ARG A 468 37.83 -16.65 11.49
CA ARG A 468 37.75 -15.19 11.55
C ARG A 468 36.60 -14.64 12.41
N ALA A 469 35.72 -15.51 12.90
CA ALA A 469 34.51 -15.15 13.66
C ALA A 469 34.43 -15.89 15.02
N ALA A 470 35.55 -16.45 15.48
CA ALA A 470 35.61 -17.30 16.67
C ALA A 470 35.08 -16.62 17.94
N GLU A 471 35.29 -15.30 18.08
CA GLU A 471 34.85 -14.51 19.24
C GLU A 471 33.32 -14.38 19.33
N GLY A 472 32.62 -14.22 18.20
CA GLY A 472 31.16 -14.05 18.16
C GLY A 472 30.35 -15.33 17.93
N TRP A 473 31.01 -16.42 17.50
CA TRP A 473 30.32 -17.67 17.13
C TRP A 473 29.59 -18.34 18.30
N ALA A 474 30.23 -18.43 19.46
CA ALA A 474 29.61 -19.04 20.65
C ALA A 474 28.32 -18.31 21.06
N GLY A 475 28.35 -16.96 21.03
CA GLY A 475 27.17 -16.14 21.31
C GLY A 475 26.04 -16.34 20.29
N LEU A 476 26.37 -16.51 19.00
CA LEU A 476 25.36 -16.83 17.97
C LEU A 476 24.70 -18.18 18.27
N VAL A 477 25.48 -19.23 18.53
CA VAL A 477 24.98 -20.58 18.80
C VAL A 477 24.10 -20.59 20.06
N GLU A 478 24.52 -19.91 21.12
CA GLU A 478 23.76 -19.77 22.36
C GLU A 478 22.42 -19.05 22.13
N MET A 479 22.46 -17.89 21.47
CA MET A 479 21.26 -17.12 21.13
C MET A 479 20.30 -17.96 20.29
N PHE A 480 20.79 -18.59 19.21
CA PHE A 480 19.98 -19.39 18.31
C PHE A 480 19.32 -20.57 19.05
N THR A 481 20.11 -21.35 19.80
CA THR A 481 19.62 -22.51 20.56
C THR A 481 18.54 -22.11 21.57
N ARG A 482 18.76 -21.02 22.31
CA ARG A 482 17.84 -20.54 23.33
C ARG A 482 16.51 -20.08 22.73
N LEU A 483 16.56 -19.34 21.61
CA LEU A 483 15.36 -18.89 20.93
C LEU A 483 14.62 -20.04 20.22
N SER A 484 15.33 -21.06 19.71
CA SER A 484 14.71 -22.26 19.12
C SER A 484 13.94 -23.08 20.14
N ARG A 485 14.44 -23.14 21.39
CA ARG A 485 13.77 -23.85 22.51
C ARG A 485 12.62 -23.07 23.14
N ARG A 486 12.41 -21.80 22.76
CA ARG A 486 11.38 -20.89 23.33
C ARG A 486 11.45 -20.77 24.86
N GLU A 487 12.65 -20.87 25.44
CA GLU A 487 12.85 -20.89 26.90
C GLU A 487 12.38 -19.60 27.59
N ALA A 488 12.49 -18.46 26.92
CA ALA A 488 12.11 -17.15 27.44
C ALA A 488 10.60 -16.84 27.31
N GLY A 489 9.93 -17.44 26.33
CA GLY A 489 8.59 -17.06 25.92
C GLY A 489 8.53 -15.70 25.17
N TRP A 490 7.45 -15.50 24.42
CA TRP A 490 7.18 -14.26 23.71
C TRP A 490 6.55 -13.22 24.65
N PRO A 491 6.90 -11.91 24.58
CA PRO A 491 7.81 -11.24 23.65
C PRO A 491 9.29 -11.15 24.11
N LEU A 492 9.66 -11.77 25.24
CA LEU A 492 11.02 -11.68 25.81
C LEU A 492 12.11 -12.21 24.86
N GLU A 493 11.77 -13.18 24.02
CA GLU A 493 12.63 -13.69 22.94
C GLU A 493 13.24 -12.57 22.07
N LEU A 494 12.48 -11.52 21.75
CA LEU A 494 12.99 -10.43 20.92
C LEU A 494 14.07 -9.61 21.66
N GLY A 495 13.90 -9.42 22.97
CA GLY A 495 14.90 -8.78 23.82
C GLY A 495 16.22 -9.57 23.86
N TYR A 496 16.16 -10.90 23.86
CA TYR A 496 17.37 -11.74 23.76
C TYR A 496 18.06 -11.60 22.40
N ALA A 497 17.29 -11.57 21.30
CA ALA A 497 17.86 -11.32 19.97
C ALA A 497 18.52 -9.92 19.89
N ARG A 498 17.89 -8.89 20.47
CA ARG A 498 18.44 -7.53 20.55
C ARG A 498 19.76 -7.51 21.31
N LEU A 499 19.82 -8.11 22.50
CA LEU A 499 21.04 -8.10 23.34
C LEU A 499 22.25 -8.72 22.62
N TRP A 500 22.02 -9.71 21.76
CA TRP A 500 23.08 -10.28 20.92
C TRP A 500 23.47 -9.36 19.75
N TYR A 501 22.49 -8.71 19.11
CA TYR A 501 22.71 -7.88 17.92
C TYR A 501 23.27 -6.49 18.23
N GLU A 502 22.89 -5.89 19.35
CA GLU A 502 23.21 -4.50 19.71
C GLU A 502 24.72 -4.16 19.67
N PRO A 503 25.63 -5.00 20.22
CA PRO A 503 27.08 -4.75 20.10
C PRO A 503 27.59 -4.81 18.64
N LEU A 504 26.99 -5.66 17.80
CA LEU A 504 27.35 -5.76 16.37
C LEU A 504 26.87 -4.54 15.60
N MET A 505 25.67 -4.04 15.93
CA MET A 505 25.11 -2.83 15.33
C MET A 505 25.96 -1.59 15.68
N GLU A 506 26.34 -1.43 16.95
CA GLU A 506 27.19 -0.31 17.42
C GLU A 506 28.56 -0.28 16.74
N ALA A 507 29.11 -1.45 16.39
CA ALA A 507 30.38 -1.54 15.69
C ALA A 507 30.30 -1.14 14.20
N VAL A 508 29.13 -1.23 13.57
CA VAL A 508 28.94 -1.03 12.12
C VAL A 508 28.34 0.34 11.78
N TYR A 509 27.49 0.89 12.65
CA TYR A 509 26.70 2.09 12.35
C TYR A 509 27.11 3.29 13.22
N GLU A 510 27.46 4.41 12.57
CA GLU A 510 27.79 5.67 13.26
C GLU A 510 26.59 6.29 14.00
N ASP A 511 25.35 5.97 13.57
CA ASP A 511 24.07 6.43 14.10
C ASP A 511 23.40 5.42 15.06
N ALA A 512 24.19 4.61 15.76
CA ALA A 512 23.70 3.48 16.58
C ALA A 512 22.61 3.87 17.61
N LEU A 513 22.71 5.03 18.25
CA LEU A 513 21.71 5.50 19.23
C LEU A 513 20.30 5.69 18.63
N ILE A 514 20.23 6.15 17.37
CA ILE A 514 18.94 6.33 16.68
C ILE A 514 18.34 4.96 16.36
N ARG A 515 19.16 4.04 15.85
CA ARG A 515 18.76 2.67 15.51
C ARG A 515 18.35 1.86 16.74
N GLN A 516 18.97 2.11 17.89
CA GLN A 516 18.58 1.49 19.15
C GLN A 516 17.15 1.88 19.54
N ALA A 517 16.75 3.14 19.32
CA ALA A 517 15.39 3.60 19.58
C ALA A 517 14.37 2.89 18.67
N ASP A 518 14.71 2.70 17.39
CA ASP A 518 13.90 1.95 16.41
C ASP A 518 13.72 0.48 16.85
N ILE A 519 14.78 -0.18 17.33
CA ILE A 519 14.69 -1.56 17.84
C ILE A 519 13.82 -1.61 19.11
N LEU A 520 13.98 -0.67 20.03
CA LEU A 520 13.14 -0.58 21.23
C LEU A 520 11.66 -0.36 20.88
N GLN A 521 11.38 0.39 19.81
CA GLN A 521 10.03 0.53 19.27
C GLN A 521 9.52 -0.79 18.70
N LEU A 522 10.35 -1.53 17.98
CA LEU A 522 10.00 -2.86 17.48
C LEU A 522 9.66 -3.84 18.62
N GLU A 523 10.39 -3.82 19.75
CA GLU A 523 10.05 -4.65 20.92
C GLU A 523 8.67 -4.30 21.49
N ARG A 524 8.36 -2.99 21.58
CA ARG A 524 7.04 -2.53 22.04
C ARG A 524 5.93 -2.99 21.11
N ILE A 525 6.16 -2.96 19.79
CA ILE A 525 5.22 -3.47 18.79
C ILE A 525 5.04 -4.97 18.99
N ALA A 526 6.13 -5.72 19.10
CA ALA A 526 6.15 -7.18 19.28
C ALA A 526 5.35 -7.65 20.51
N ALA A 527 5.37 -6.88 21.60
CA ALA A 527 4.59 -7.17 22.81
C ALA A 527 3.06 -7.18 22.59
N GLY A 528 2.57 -6.55 21.52
CA GLY A 528 1.16 -6.59 21.13
C GLY A 528 0.72 -7.89 20.47
N TYR A 529 1.64 -8.83 20.21
CA TYR A 529 1.37 -10.08 19.49
C TYR A 529 1.45 -11.29 20.42
N PRO A 530 0.65 -12.33 20.18
CA PRO A 530 0.60 -13.50 21.06
C PRO A 530 1.79 -14.46 20.89
N SER A 531 2.49 -14.40 19.75
CA SER A 531 3.63 -15.28 19.45
C SER A 531 4.57 -14.67 18.41
N ARG A 532 5.82 -15.16 18.38
CA ARG A 532 6.83 -14.84 17.35
C ARG A 532 6.32 -15.10 15.94
N GLU A 533 5.71 -16.26 15.71
CA GLU A 533 5.12 -16.65 14.42
C GLU A 533 4.08 -15.62 13.94
N LYS A 534 3.15 -15.25 14.83
CA LYS A 534 2.12 -14.25 14.52
C LYS A 534 2.74 -12.90 14.26
N PHE A 535 3.68 -12.46 15.09
CA PHE A 535 4.40 -11.20 14.89
C PHE A 535 5.09 -11.15 13.52
N LEU A 536 5.91 -12.15 13.17
CA LEU A 536 6.63 -12.20 11.89
C LEU A 536 5.68 -12.22 10.69
N THR A 537 4.65 -13.08 10.75
CA THR A 537 3.65 -13.18 9.68
C THR A 537 2.96 -11.85 9.47
N GLU A 538 2.47 -11.26 10.55
CA GLU A 538 1.65 -10.07 10.51
C GLU A 538 2.43 -8.82 10.11
N LEU A 539 3.67 -8.71 10.55
CA LEU A 539 4.56 -7.60 10.23
C LEU A 539 5.00 -7.65 8.76
N THR A 540 5.25 -8.86 8.22
CA THR A 540 5.53 -9.05 6.80
C THR A 540 4.30 -8.73 5.95
N LEU A 541 3.10 -9.18 6.35
CA LEU A 541 1.88 -8.99 5.55
C LEU A 541 1.35 -7.55 5.55
N ASP A 542 1.51 -6.83 6.66
CA ASP A 542 1.05 -5.45 6.80
C ASP A 542 2.07 -4.64 7.60
N PRO A 543 3.16 -4.22 6.94
CA PRO A 543 4.17 -3.41 7.59
C PRO A 543 3.53 -2.09 8.04
N PRO A 544 3.78 -1.60 9.27
CA PRO A 544 3.25 -0.31 9.71
C PRO A 544 3.70 0.79 8.73
N ASP A 545 2.73 1.48 8.12
CA ASP A 545 2.94 2.57 7.15
C ASP A 545 3.65 3.80 7.74
N ALA A 546 3.87 3.81 9.05
CA ALA A 546 4.51 4.91 9.77
C ALA A 546 5.31 4.38 10.97
N THR A 547 6.61 4.60 10.95
CA THR A 547 7.32 5.11 12.12
C THR A 547 7.96 6.43 11.68
N SER A 548 7.16 7.49 11.67
CA SER A 548 7.75 8.83 11.73
C SER A 548 8.06 9.12 13.19
N ASP A 549 9.10 8.49 13.74
CA ASP A 549 9.69 8.92 15.01
C ASP A 549 10.59 10.18 14.80
N GLN A 550 10.42 10.89 13.68
CA GLN A 550 10.81 12.30 13.54
C GLN A 550 9.62 13.25 13.38
N SER A 551 8.39 12.80 13.63
CA SER A 551 7.40 13.72 14.17
C SER A 551 7.75 13.83 15.66
N GLY A 552 8.64 14.76 16.01
CA GLY A 552 8.80 15.14 17.42
C GLY A 552 7.41 15.38 18.03
N VAL A 553 7.29 15.21 19.35
CA VAL A 553 6.08 15.60 20.09
C VAL A 553 5.69 16.96 19.54
N PRO A 554 4.49 17.14 18.93
CA PRO A 554 4.06 18.44 18.44
C PRO A 554 4.35 19.44 19.56
N LEU A 555 5.07 20.52 19.25
CA LEU A 555 5.17 21.65 20.18
C LEU A 555 3.74 21.89 20.66
N LEU A 556 3.55 21.91 21.99
CA LEU A 556 2.31 21.65 22.75
C LEU A 556 1.00 22.31 22.25
N ASP A 557 1.07 23.17 21.24
CA ASP A 557 -0.03 24.00 20.71
C ASP A 557 -0.61 23.54 19.34
N GLU A 558 0.05 22.69 18.50
CA GLU A 558 -0.43 22.44 17.12
C GLU A 558 -0.33 20.99 16.56
N ASP A 559 -1.30 20.60 15.71
CA ASP A 559 -1.32 19.33 14.93
C ASP A 559 -0.34 19.38 13.71
N TYR A 560 -0.46 18.44 12.75
CA TYR A 560 0.43 18.32 11.56
C TYR A 560 -0.33 18.26 10.22
N LEU A 561 0.30 18.68 9.12
CA LEU A 561 -0.18 18.54 7.73
C LEU A 561 0.09 17.14 7.18
N ILE A 562 -0.80 16.62 6.33
CA ILE A 562 -0.65 15.29 5.73
C ILE A 562 -0.11 15.38 4.29
N LEU A 563 0.98 14.66 4.00
CA LEU A 563 1.51 14.43 2.66
C LEU A 563 1.32 12.96 2.30
N SER A 564 0.74 12.66 1.14
CA SER A 564 0.49 11.27 0.75
C SER A 564 0.56 11.08 -0.76
N THR A 565 1.00 9.89 -1.18
CA THR A 565 0.72 9.47 -2.56
C THR A 565 -0.79 9.30 -2.76
N ILE A 566 -1.28 9.47 -4.00
CA ILE A 566 -2.71 9.26 -4.33
C ILE A 566 -3.16 7.83 -3.96
N HIS A 567 -2.30 6.83 -4.19
CA HIS A 567 -2.58 5.43 -3.85
C HIS A 567 -2.80 5.25 -2.34
N SER A 568 -1.87 5.76 -1.51
CA SER A 568 -1.96 5.68 -0.04
C SER A 568 -3.12 6.51 0.54
N ALA A 569 -3.62 7.50 -0.20
CA ALA A 569 -4.76 8.32 0.20
C ALA A 569 -6.13 7.65 -0.05
N LYS A 570 -6.17 6.51 -0.77
CA LYS A 570 -7.40 5.77 -0.99
C LYS A 570 -8.04 5.38 0.36
N GLY A 571 -9.36 5.53 0.45
CA GLY A 571 -10.12 5.33 1.70
C GLY A 571 -10.08 6.51 2.68
N GLN A 572 -9.13 7.44 2.56
CA GLN A 572 -9.04 8.62 3.44
C GLN A 572 -9.86 9.82 2.89
N GLU A 573 -9.99 10.89 3.68
CA GLU A 573 -10.74 12.11 3.35
C GLU A 573 -10.34 13.30 4.22
N TRP A 574 -10.26 14.50 3.62
CA TRP A 574 -9.85 15.75 4.28
C TRP A 574 -10.76 16.91 3.91
N LYS A 575 -10.79 17.96 4.74
CA LYS A 575 -11.57 19.18 4.43
C LYS A 575 -11.00 19.89 3.21
N ALA A 576 -9.68 20.12 3.22
CA ALA A 576 -8.96 20.71 2.11
C ALA A 576 -7.94 19.73 1.51
N VAL A 577 -7.90 19.63 0.18
CA VAL A 577 -6.95 18.79 -0.56
C VAL A 577 -6.26 19.59 -1.65
N HIS A 578 -4.93 19.46 -1.72
CA HIS A 578 -4.09 20.03 -2.76
C HIS A 578 -3.47 18.91 -3.59
N VAL A 579 -3.75 18.86 -4.89
CA VAL A 579 -3.20 17.85 -5.82
C VAL A 579 -2.07 18.48 -6.62
N LEU A 580 -0.86 17.96 -6.43
CA LEU A 580 0.36 18.45 -7.08
C LEU A 580 0.50 17.93 -8.51
N ASN A 581 1.18 18.71 -9.36
CA ASN A 581 1.65 18.31 -10.69
C ASN A 581 0.54 17.70 -11.56
N VAL A 582 -0.62 18.37 -11.69
CA VAL A 582 -1.74 17.91 -12.54
C VAL A 582 -1.51 18.32 -14.00
N VAL A 583 -0.43 17.80 -14.56
CA VAL A 583 0.11 18.08 -15.89
C VAL A 583 0.47 16.78 -16.59
N ASP A 584 0.42 16.79 -17.93
CA ASP A 584 0.87 15.64 -18.74
C ASP A 584 2.35 15.34 -18.43
N GLY A 585 2.67 14.05 -18.25
CA GLY A 585 3.96 13.55 -17.77
C GLY A 585 3.99 13.26 -16.27
N CYS A 586 3.09 13.87 -15.49
CA CYS A 586 2.89 13.57 -14.08
C CYS A 586 1.54 12.88 -13.82
N ILE A 587 0.44 13.43 -14.34
CA ILE A 587 -0.91 12.87 -14.28
C ILE A 587 -1.57 13.12 -15.65
N PRO A 588 -1.54 12.17 -16.60
CA PRO A 588 -0.95 10.84 -16.47
C PRO A 588 0.58 10.87 -16.40
N SER A 589 1.15 9.91 -15.65
CA SER A 589 2.58 9.60 -15.68
C SER A 589 3.00 9.11 -17.06
N ASP A 590 4.17 9.51 -17.56
CA ASP A 590 4.73 9.03 -18.85
C ASP A 590 4.87 7.49 -18.89
N LEU A 591 5.06 6.86 -17.72
CA LEU A 591 5.15 5.40 -17.59
C LEU A 591 3.77 4.72 -17.65
N GLY A 592 2.68 5.48 -17.50
CA GLY A 592 1.30 5.00 -17.48
C GLY A 592 0.49 5.34 -18.74
N THR A 593 1.17 5.70 -19.84
CA THR A 593 0.52 6.02 -21.13
C THR A 593 0.80 4.97 -22.21
N GLY A 594 1.32 3.79 -21.86
CA GLY A 594 1.71 2.75 -22.81
C GLY A 594 0.54 2.04 -23.48
N SER A 595 -0.62 2.00 -22.81
CA SER A 595 -1.86 1.42 -23.33
C SER A 595 -3.10 2.21 -22.91
N THR A 596 -4.23 1.97 -23.58
CA THR A 596 -5.53 2.56 -23.20
C THR A 596 -5.92 2.18 -21.77
N HIS A 597 -5.63 0.96 -21.33
CA HIS A 597 -5.96 0.50 -19.97
C HIS A 597 -5.16 1.27 -18.90
N GLU A 598 -3.86 1.46 -19.09
CA GLU A 598 -3.02 2.24 -18.17
C GLU A 598 -3.45 3.72 -18.12
N LEU A 599 -3.83 4.28 -19.28
CA LEU A 599 -4.32 5.65 -19.34
C LEU A 599 -5.63 5.83 -18.56
N GLU A 600 -6.54 4.87 -18.65
CA GLU A 600 -7.80 4.87 -17.89
C GLU A 600 -7.56 4.69 -16.38
N GLU A 601 -6.55 3.93 -15.98
CA GLU A 601 -6.14 3.86 -14.58
C GLU A 601 -5.60 5.21 -14.06
N GLU A 602 -4.76 5.90 -14.83
CA GLU A 602 -4.26 7.23 -14.47
C GLU A 602 -5.40 8.27 -14.37
N ARG A 603 -6.47 8.12 -15.17
CA ARG A 603 -7.70 8.92 -15.04
C ARG A 603 -8.41 8.62 -13.72
N ARG A 604 -8.57 7.34 -13.35
CA ARG A 604 -9.15 6.93 -12.07
C ARG A 604 -8.31 7.44 -10.89
N LEU A 605 -6.99 7.51 -11.02
CA LEU A 605 -6.11 8.11 -10.00
C LEU A 605 -6.45 9.59 -9.76
N LEU A 606 -6.62 10.38 -10.82
CA LEU A 606 -7.06 11.78 -10.67
C LEU A 606 -8.43 11.87 -10.02
N TYR A 607 -9.40 11.06 -10.46
CA TYR A 607 -10.73 10.99 -9.84
C TYR A 607 -10.66 10.63 -8.34
N VAL A 608 -9.84 9.65 -7.95
CA VAL A 608 -9.63 9.28 -6.55
C VAL A 608 -9.08 10.46 -5.76
N ALA A 609 -8.08 11.18 -6.29
CA ALA A 609 -7.48 12.34 -5.65
C ALA A 609 -8.51 13.46 -5.41
N MET A 610 -9.30 13.79 -6.43
CA MET A 610 -10.35 14.83 -6.34
C MET A 610 -11.43 14.47 -5.31
N THR A 611 -11.86 13.21 -5.28
CA THR A 611 -12.89 12.72 -4.35
C THR A 611 -12.40 12.52 -2.91
N ARG A 612 -11.14 12.82 -2.59
CA ARG A 612 -10.66 12.89 -1.19
C ARG A 612 -11.07 14.19 -0.51
N ALA A 613 -11.36 15.24 -1.27
CA ALA A 613 -11.76 16.55 -0.76
C ALA A 613 -13.21 16.56 -0.28
N ARG A 614 -13.47 17.12 0.90
CA ARG A 614 -14.83 17.38 1.40
C ARG A 614 -15.33 18.76 0.98
N ASP A 615 -14.51 19.79 1.22
CA ASP A 615 -14.95 21.19 1.18
C ASP A 615 -14.15 22.00 0.17
N GLU A 616 -12.82 21.83 0.13
CA GLU A 616 -11.91 22.57 -0.73
C GLU A 616 -10.99 21.65 -1.53
N LEU A 617 -10.88 21.90 -2.84
CA LEU A 617 -10.00 21.17 -3.74
C LEU A 617 -9.18 22.17 -4.57
N ASN A 618 -7.86 21.98 -4.56
CA ASN A 618 -6.91 22.72 -5.37
C ASN A 618 -6.18 21.75 -6.31
N VAL A 619 -6.26 21.98 -7.61
CA VAL A 619 -5.60 21.21 -8.66
C VAL A 619 -4.50 22.09 -9.25
N ILE A 620 -3.23 21.79 -8.93
CA ILE A 620 -2.10 22.67 -9.30
C ILE A 620 -1.43 22.19 -10.58
N THR A 621 -1.19 23.13 -11.51
CA THR A 621 -0.61 22.88 -12.82
C THR A 621 0.66 23.75 -13.03
N PRO A 622 1.86 23.23 -12.69
CA PRO A 622 3.11 23.92 -12.97
C PRO A 622 3.41 23.98 -14.47
N GLN A 623 3.84 25.14 -14.96
CA GLN A 623 4.16 25.33 -16.38
C GLN A 623 5.58 24.86 -16.72
N ARG A 624 6.53 24.93 -15.78
CA ARG A 624 7.95 24.65 -16.00
C ARG A 624 8.51 23.60 -15.03
N PHE A 625 9.26 22.66 -15.57
CA PHE A 625 10.01 21.64 -14.83
C PHE A 625 11.51 21.77 -15.14
N PHE A 626 12.33 22.01 -14.11
CA PHE A 626 13.77 22.20 -14.28
C PHE A 626 14.50 20.86 -14.43
N VAL A 627 15.46 20.79 -15.35
CA VAL A 627 16.26 19.57 -15.58
C VAL A 627 17.24 19.35 -14.43
N THR A 628 17.32 18.14 -13.88
CA THR A 628 18.19 17.83 -12.73
C THR A 628 19.69 17.85 -13.05
N GLN A 629 20.07 17.48 -14.28
CA GLN A 629 21.46 17.51 -14.77
C GLN A 629 21.83 18.88 -15.36
N GLN A 630 21.84 19.92 -14.53
CA GLN A 630 22.35 21.23 -14.90
C GLN A 630 23.21 21.85 -13.80
N HIS A 631 24.02 22.85 -14.16
CA HIS A 631 24.77 23.62 -13.18
C HIS A 631 23.83 24.27 -12.16
N LYS A 632 24.34 24.59 -10.96
CA LYS A 632 23.56 25.21 -9.86
C LYS A 632 22.81 26.50 -10.25
N HIS A 633 23.22 27.17 -11.33
CA HIS A 633 22.58 28.37 -11.90
C HIS A 633 22.01 28.15 -13.31
N GLY A 634 21.80 26.89 -13.74
CA GLY A 634 21.19 26.59 -15.02
C GLY A 634 19.70 26.92 -15.04
N ASP A 635 19.21 27.41 -16.18
CA ASP A 635 17.79 27.75 -16.42
C ASP A 635 17.14 26.78 -17.44
N ARG A 636 17.72 25.60 -17.64
CA ARG A 636 17.17 24.61 -18.58
C ARG A 636 15.91 24.00 -17.96
N HIS A 637 14.78 24.19 -18.65
CA HIS A 637 13.49 23.70 -18.22
C HIS A 637 12.67 23.11 -19.39
N LEU A 638 11.73 22.23 -19.04
CA LEU A 638 10.69 21.69 -19.91
C LEU A 638 9.37 22.38 -19.61
N TYR A 639 8.55 22.59 -20.65
CA TYR A 639 7.19 23.09 -20.48
C TYR A 639 6.22 21.93 -20.40
N ALA A 640 5.40 21.89 -19.35
CA ALA A 640 4.36 20.89 -19.20
C ALA A 640 3.00 21.48 -19.61
N GLN A 641 2.19 20.66 -20.27
CA GLN A 641 0.80 20.99 -20.57
C GLN A 641 -0.09 20.54 -19.41
N ARG A 642 -1.20 21.25 -19.17
CA ARG A 642 -2.24 20.78 -18.24
C ARG A 642 -2.63 19.34 -18.60
N SER A 643 -2.90 18.55 -17.57
CA SER A 643 -3.36 17.17 -17.73
C SER A 643 -4.46 17.05 -18.77
N ARG A 644 -4.31 16.12 -19.71
CA ARG A 644 -5.33 15.77 -20.70
C ARG A 644 -6.64 15.27 -20.09
N PHE A 645 -6.64 14.89 -18.81
CA PHE A 645 -7.83 14.50 -18.07
C PHE A 645 -8.72 15.70 -17.68
N ILE A 646 -8.20 16.92 -17.79
CA ILE A 646 -8.97 18.17 -17.62
C ILE A 646 -8.95 18.95 -18.95
N PRO A 647 -9.72 18.50 -19.97
CA PRO A 647 -9.82 19.20 -21.23
C PRO A 647 -10.44 20.59 -21.06
N ARG A 648 -10.30 21.46 -22.08
CA ARG A 648 -10.82 22.84 -22.06
C ARG A 648 -12.32 22.92 -21.73
N ALA A 649 -13.11 21.94 -22.17
CA ALA A 649 -14.54 21.87 -21.89
C ALA A 649 -14.87 21.76 -20.37
N MET A 650 -13.94 21.28 -19.54
CA MET A 650 -14.13 21.14 -18.09
C MET A 650 -13.72 22.38 -17.30
N VAL A 651 -12.97 23.31 -17.88
CA VAL A 651 -12.49 24.53 -17.18
C VAL A 651 -13.63 25.31 -16.49
N PRO A 652 -14.84 25.45 -17.07
CA PRO A 652 -15.95 26.13 -16.38
C PRO A 652 -16.40 25.49 -15.04
N LEU A 653 -16.02 24.24 -14.77
CA LEU A 653 -16.27 23.55 -13.50
C LEU A 653 -15.29 23.96 -12.40
N PHE A 654 -14.24 24.72 -12.73
CA PHE A 654 -13.21 25.19 -11.82
C PHE A 654 -13.21 26.72 -11.72
N GLU A 655 -12.65 27.22 -10.63
CA GLU A 655 -12.14 28.58 -10.54
C GLU A 655 -10.70 28.58 -11.08
N ASP A 656 -10.50 29.11 -12.29
CA ASP A 656 -9.21 29.10 -12.99
C ASP A 656 -8.37 30.32 -12.61
N ILE A 657 -7.25 30.09 -11.93
CA ILE A 657 -6.40 31.16 -11.38
C ILE A 657 -4.93 30.99 -11.79
N LEU A 658 -4.23 32.12 -11.92
CA LEU A 658 -2.77 32.17 -12.09
C LEU A 658 -2.13 32.67 -10.79
N TRP A 659 -1.16 31.92 -10.26
CA TRP A 659 -0.46 32.25 -9.02
C TRP A 659 1.07 32.22 -9.18
N PRO A 660 1.80 33.22 -8.64
CA PRO A 660 1.29 34.43 -7.98
C PRO A 660 0.54 35.34 -8.97
N PRO A 661 -0.42 36.15 -8.48
CA PRO A 661 -1.16 37.05 -9.35
C PRO A 661 -0.19 37.99 -10.07
N VAL A 662 -0.33 38.08 -11.38
CA VAL A 662 0.53 38.95 -12.19
C VAL A 662 0.17 40.39 -11.85
N THR A 663 1.12 41.13 -11.27
CA THR A 663 1.01 42.58 -11.17
C THR A 663 1.33 43.13 -12.56
N PRO A 664 0.39 43.80 -13.25
CA PRO A 664 0.68 44.40 -14.55
C PRO A 664 1.84 45.36 -14.37
N ALA A 665 2.89 45.23 -15.20
CA ALA A 665 3.98 46.18 -15.20
C ALA A 665 3.39 47.55 -15.58
N TYR A 666 3.44 48.51 -14.66
CA TYR A 666 3.11 49.89 -14.97
C TYR A 666 4.25 50.41 -15.86
N ILE A 667 4.00 50.50 -17.16
CA ILE A 667 4.92 51.19 -18.07
C ILE A 667 4.71 52.68 -17.82
N GLU A 668 5.35 53.21 -16.78
CA GLU A 668 5.58 54.66 -16.71
C GLU A 668 6.44 55.06 -17.91
N GLY A 669 6.07 56.18 -18.53
CA GLY A 669 6.48 56.57 -19.88
C GLY A 669 7.96 56.44 -20.18
N LEU A 670 8.26 56.27 -21.48
CA LEU A 670 9.58 56.41 -22.10
C LEU A 670 10.56 57.14 -21.20
N SER A 671 11.44 56.40 -20.52
CA SER A 671 12.47 57.01 -19.69
C SER A 671 13.21 58.04 -20.56
N PRO A 672 13.41 59.29 -20.09
CA PRO A 672 14.25 60.23 -20.82
C PRO A 672 15.61 59.57 -21.05
N ALA A 673 16.20 59.83 -22.23
CA ALA A 673 17.39 59.17 -22.71
C ALA A 673 18.43 58.95 -21.59
N PRO A 674 19.00 57.74 -21.45
CA PRO A 674 19.91 57.42 -20.36
C PRO A 674 21.04 58.46 -20.32
N VAL A 675 21.22 59.10 -19.18
CA VAL A 675 22.35 60.00 -18.93
C VAL A 675 23.63 59.17 -19.05
N ARG A 676 24.33 59.29 -20.19
CA ARG A 676 25.64 58.69 -20.40
C ARG A 676 26.67 59.46 -19.58
N MET A 677 26.99 58.95 -18.40
CA MET A 677 28.21 59.32 -17.68
C MET A 677 29.34 58.36 -18.07
N ASP A 678 30.42 58.89 -18.65
CA ASP A 678 31.67 58.15 -18.86
C ASP A 678 32.52 58.19 -17.59
N ILE A 679 32.20 57.30 -16.65
CA ILE A 679 32.94 57.13 -15.39
C ILE A 679 34.41 56.79 -15.67
N THR A 680 34.71 56.13 -16.79
CA THR A 680 36.07 55.80 -17.24
C THR A 680 36.89 57.04 -17.62
N ALA A 681 36.26 58.08 -18.16
CA ALA A 681 36.92 59.38 -18.40
C ALA A 681 37.16 60.14 -17.08
N GLN A 682 36.20 60.09 -16.15
CA GLN A 682 36.33 60.67 -14.81
C GLN A 682 37.48 60.01 -14.01
N MET A 683 37.58 58.69 -14.10
CA MET A 683 38.65 57.90 -13.47
C MET A 683 40.02 58.16 -14.12
N ARG A 684 40.10 58.40 -15.44
CA ARG A 684 41.34 58.83 -16.12
C ARG A 684 41.77 60.26 -15.72
N GLY A 685 40.79 61.15 -15.51
CA GLY A 685 41.02 62.52 -15.02
C GLY A 685 41.61 62.58 -13.62
N MET A 686 41.36 61.59 -12.76
CA MET A 686 41.93 61.53 -11.41
C MET A 686 43.44 61.34 -11.36
N TRP A 687 44.05 60.83 -12.44
CA TRP A 687 45.49 60.53 -12.51
C TRP A 687 46.27 61.43 -13.47
N SER A 688 45.62 62.44 -14.07
CA SER A 688 46.27 63.45 -14.90
C SER A 688 46.51 64.72 -14.08
N LYS A 689 47.60 64.72 -13.32
CA LYS A 689 48.29 65.92 -12.82
C LYS A 689 49.68 65.98 -13.42
#